data_AF-A0A024GR76-F1
#
_entry.id   AF-A0A024GR76-F1
#
_cell.length_a   1.000
_cell.length_b   1.000
_cell.length_c   1.000
_cell.angle_alpha   90.00
_cell.angle_beta   90.00
_cell.angle_gamma   90.00
#
_symmetry.space_group_name_H-M   'P 1'
#
loop_
_entity.id
_entity.type
_entity.pdbx_description
1 polymer ?
#
loop_
_entity_poly.entity_id
_entity_poly.type
_entity_poly.pdbx_seq_one_letter_code
_entity_poly.pdbx_strand_id
1 'polypeptide(L)'
;MEAIGQKLLDFSHPFDVSLLDQVVTCMNDPKSPHQRIANQIMVALQEHQDSWTRASDILEQSKSPQTKYFGLQILEDAIRYRWKILPKEQQEGIKNYVVSKLLSMSSDEAILRREKVFIQKMDLLLVQILKHEWPQNWPTFVSDIVSSSKTSEVLCENNMTILKLLSEEIFDFSKDQLTEQKTKLLKESLNHEFTQIFQIFQVGTHQLPCCVTALLTSFSLLSIKLCEFVLNKSSHVPLLTITLQTLLRFLSWIPLGFVFETVLIELLVTKFLATSAFRNDTLSCLSEIAQLHDQMPAKYDEVYVQLYMGVLHELSKLVPSGTSFQVVCDQDDIFVQRLSLFFTNFFRYHVHVIEQPIQQFGDEPHQALLAGYSYLVGISDVDDDSIFKICLDYWHFLTKDLYHKSKFVCNPVIAALAGFPNISTLSSGGPASAPTSRKDLVASILSQVRHVMISKMVKPSEVLIVEDENGEIVRETTKDTEALSQYKTMHETLVYLTHLNYDDTETIMLEKLTAQVEGTEWSWNNLNTLCWAIGSISGAMSEENEKRFLVTVIKDLLGLCEMKRGKDNKAVVASNIMYVVGQYPRFLRAHWKFLRTVVNKLFEFMHELHPGVQDMACDTFLKISQKCRRKFVTLQFKETCPFVEELLTALPKIVSHLETHQVHTFYEAVASMLSAESDPARGEVLLEKLMDLPNKSWKGIMSQASQDVSVLYDSRGVKEIIRIVRTNTRVCKAIGPNAFNSQMGYLYQDMLNVYTAYTQRIAQHVEQGGEIAVKTSEVRGLRNAKKEMLRLMETFIQQIASDDASRQLVATHFLPKILETVLSDYELTTPTAKEAEVLSLLATFIHKLKQTIVPTVPAILKAVFECTLQMITKNFEDFPEHRVNFFKLLKAVNEHCFEALFGIPQELQKLVVDSVIWAFKHTERNVADTGLETLFGLLLNIQDNPNIAAGFYRSFYLILLQDILSVLTDRLHKFGFKLHAAILRHMFAIVENPQLNVPLWETLPTPTPAPADHSNSTFLKDYVANLIGTSFPNLSQSQVVEFVVGCFDMRKDLAMFKKHLRDFLVNIKEFAGEDNAELYMEERMAKTKLQEQELLAAKLAVPGLVQANERQDEMDEL
;
A
#
# COMPACT_ATOMS: atom_id res chain seq x y z
N MET A 1 -10.71 -42.93 -16.22
CA MET A 1 -10.94 -41.90 -15.19
C MET A 1 -12.37 -41.42 -15.17
N GLU A 2 -12.96 -40.94 -16.28
CA GLU A 2 -14.38 -40.48 -16.30
C GLU A 2 -15.38 -41.53 -15.76
N ALA A 3 -15.28 -42.79 -16.19
CA ALA A 3 -16.10 -43.90 -15.67
C ALA A 3 -15.83 -44.25 -14.19
N ILE A 4 -14.72 -43.80 -13.60
CA ILE A 4 -14.47 -43.88 -12.15
C ILE A 4 -15.17 -42.71 -11.46
N GLY A 5 -15.07 -41.51 -12.02
CA GLY A 5 -15.81 -40.33 -11.55
C GLY A 5 -17.32 -40.55 -11.50
N GLN A 6 -17.90 -41.13 -12.56
CA GLN A 6 -19.33 -41.49 -12.59
C GLN A 6 -19.73 -42.46 -11.46
N LYS A 7 -18.85 -43.38 -11.06
CA LYS A 7 -19.12 -44.30 -9.94
C LYS A 7 -18.94 -43.64 -8.57
N LEU A 8 -17.98 -42.73 -8.43
CA LEU A 8 -17.75 -41.99 -7.18
C LEU A 8 -18.86 -40.95 -6.93
N LEU A 9 -19.44 -40.40 -8.00
CA LEU A 9 -20.59 -39.48 -7.97
C LEU A 9 -21.96 -40.19 -7.88
N ASP A 10 -22.00 -41.53 -7.82
CA ASP A 10 -23.24 -42.29 -7.64
C ASP A 10 -23.53 -42.50 -6.15
N PHE A 11 -24.51 -41.75 -5.63
CA PHE A 11 -24.93 -41.84 -4.23
C PHE A 11 -25.90 -43.00 -3.93
N SER A 12 -26.34 -43.75 -4.95
CA SER A 12 -27.22 -44.93 -4.78
C SER A 12 -26.48 -46.22 -4.42
N HIS A 13 -25.15 -46.22 -4.51
CA HIS A 13 -24.27 -47.37 -4.28
C HIS A 13 -23.31 -47.16 -3.09
N PRO A 14 -22.75 -48.24 -2.49
CA PRO A 14 -21.72 -48.10 -1.46
C PRO A 14 -20.46 -47.42 -2.01
N PHE A 15 -19.85 -46.56 -1.22
CA PHE A 15 -18.73 -45.71 -1.66
C PHE A 15 -17.40 -46.48 -1.69
N ASP A 16 -16.70 -46.43 -2.83
CA ASP A 16 -15.41 -47.11 -3.00
C ASP A 16 -14.24 -46.16 -2.71
N VAL A 17 -13.77 -46.20 -1.46
CA VAL A 17 -12.63 -45.40 -0.99
C VAL A 17 -11.32 -45.77 -1.71
N SER A 18 -11.19 -47.00 -2.23
CA SER A 18 -9.99 -47.44 -2.96
C SER A 18 -9.90 -46.84 -4.37
N LEU A 19 -11.04 -46.57 -5.00
CA LEU A 19 -11.12 -45.79 -6.24
C LEU A 19 -10.85 -44.30 -5.97
N LEU A 20 -11.31 -43.75 -4.84
CA LEU A 20 -10.98 -42.37 -4.45
C LEU A 20 -9.48 -42.20 -4.21
N ASP A 21 -8.82 -43.12 -3.50
CA ASP A 21 -7.35 -43.11 -3.30
C ASP A 21 -6.58 -43.07 -4.63
N GLN A 22 -7.07 -43.77 -5.67
CA GLN A 22 -6.49 -43.73 -7.02
C GLN A 22 -6.69 -42.36 -7.70
N VAL A 23 -7.88 -41.74 -7.55
CA VAL A 23 -8.15 -40.40 -8.10
C VAL A 23 -7.29 -39.34 -7.41
N VAL A 24 -7.16 -39.37 -6.08
CA VAL A 24 -6.32 -38.46 -5.30
C VAL A 24 -4.84 -38.63 -5.66
N THR A 25 -4.37 -39.87 -5.84
CA THR A 25 -3.00 -40.14 -6.30
C THR A 25 -2.77 -39.58 -7.71
N CYS A 26 -3.73 -39.77 -8.62
CA CYS A 26 -3.68 -39.25 -9.99
C CYS A 26 -3.74 -37.71 -10.07
N MET A 27 -4.40 -37.05 -9.11
CA MET A 27 -4.45 -35.59 -9.00
C MET A 27 -3.12 -35.01 -8.52
N ASN A 28 -2.46 -35.69 -7.58
CA ASN A 28 -1.21 -35.25 -6.97
C ASN A 28 0.06 -35.62 -7.78
N ASP A 29 -0.05 -36.44 -8.83
CA ASP A 29 1.06 -36.72 -9.75
C ASP A 29 1.11 -35.72 -10.92
N PRO A 30 2.10 -34.80 -10.97
CA PRO A 30 2.24 -33.82 -12.05
C PRO A 30 2.61 -34.43 -13.41
N LYS A 31 2.93 -35.73 -13.48
CA LYS A 31 3.20 -36.45 -14.74
C LYS A 31 1.98 -37.19 -15.28
N SER A 32 0.85 -37.20 -14.58
CA SER A 32 -0.32 -37.99 -14.98
C SER A 32 -1.10 -37.32 -16.12
N PRO A 33 -1.36 -38.00 -17.25
CA PRO A 33 -2.15 -37.47 -18.36
C PRO A 33 -3.63 -37.24 -18.00
N HIS A 34 -4.09 -37.75 -16.85
CA HIS A 34 -5.46 -37.60 -16.38
C HIS A 34 -5.62 -36.64 -15.20
N GLN A 35 -4.58 -35.90 -14.81
CA GLN A 35 -4.60 -34.99 -13.66
C GLN A 35 -5.77 -33.99 -13.69
N ARG A 36 -6.06 -33.40 -14.87
CA ARG A 36 -7.20 -32.48 -15.06
C ARG A 36 -8.55 -33.13 -14.80
N ILE A 37 -8.74 -34.36 -15.28
CA ILE A 37 -9.98 -35.14 -15.09
C ILE A 37 -10.11 -35.55 -13.62
N ALA A 38 -9.00 -35.94 -12.97
CA ALA A 38 -8.98 -36.22 -11.54
C ALA A 38 -9.41 -35.00 -10.72
N ASN A 39 -8.88 -33.81 -11.02
CA ASN A 39 -9.27 -32.56 -10.35
C ASN A 39 -10.77 -32.22 -10.57
N GLN A 40 -11.28 -32.37 -11.79
CA GLN A 40 -12.72 -32.17 -12.08
C GLN A 40 -13.62 -33.12 -11.27
N ILE A 41 -13.22 -34.40 -11.14
CA ILE A 41 -13.95 -35.38 -10.31
C ILE A 41 -13.93 -34.96 -8.83
N MET A 42 -12.79 -34.49 -8.33
CA MET A 42 -12.63 -34.06 -6.94
C MET A 42 -13.49 -32.83 -6.62
N VAL A 43 -13.51 -31.81 -7.49
CA VAL A 43 -14.38 -30.63 -7.35
C VAL A 43 -15.85 -31.04 -7.40
N ALA A 44 -16.26 -31.84 -8.40
CA ALA A 44 -17.64 -32.32 -8.50
C ALA A 44 -18.09 -33.13 -7.27
N LEU A 45 -17.18 -33.93 -6.70
CA LEU A 45 -17.46 -34.67 -5.46
C LEU A 45 -17.55 -33.72 -4.25
N GLN A 46 -16.73 -32.67 -4.17
CA GLN A 46 -16.78 -31.70 -3.08
C GLN A 46 -18.07 -30.85 -3.11
N GLU A 47 -18.50 -30.43 -4.30
CA GLU A 47 -19.70 -29.59 -4.47
C GLU A 47 -21.02 -30.33 -4.23
N HIS A 48 -21.08 -31.64 -4.51
CA HIS A 48 -22.32 -32.41 -4.43
C HIS A 48 -22.99 -32.36 -3.03
N GLN A 49 -24.33 -32.42 -2.99
CA GLN A 49 -25.10 -32.09 -1.79
C GLN A 49 -24.87 -33.07 -0.64
N ASP A 50 -24.77 -34.37 -0.95
CA ASP A 50 -24.68 -35.46 0.04
C ASP A 50 -23.26 -35.92 0.35
N SER A 51 -22.22 -35.29 -0.18
CA SER A 51 -20.83 -35.79 -0.12
C SER A 51 -20.29 -35.97 1.30
N TRP A 52 -20.77 -35.14 2.23
CA TRP A 52 -20.45 -35.22 3.65
C TRP A 52 -20.86 -36.57 4.28
N THR A 53 -21.86 -37.26 3.73
CA THR A 53 -22.26 -38.61 4.17
C THR A 53 -21.17 -39.67 3.92
N ARG A 54 -20.23 -39.40 3.01
CA ARG A 54 -19.10 -40.29 2.69
C ARG A 54 -17.84 -40.00 3.53
N ALA A 55 -17.82 -38.89 4.27
CA ALA A 55 -16.62 -38.44 4.97
C ALA A 55 -16.14 -39.47 6.02
N SER A 56 -17.04 -40.09 6.78
CA SER A 56 -16.67 -41.14 7.75
C SER A 56 -16.02 -42.36 7.10
N ASP A 57 -16.57 -42.82 5.96
CA ASP A 57 -16.01 -43.96 5.23
C ASP A 57 -14.60 -43.65 4.71
N ILE A 58 -14.39 -42.46 4.17
CA ILE A 58 -13.08 -41.98 3.71
C ILE A 58 -12.06 -41.96 4.85
N LEU A 59 -12.44 -41.40 6.01
CA LEU A 59 -11.53 -41.20 7.15
C LEU A 59 -11.12 -42.50 7.85
N GLU A 60 -12.02 -43.49 7.92
CA GLU A 60 -11.75 -44.80 8.50
C GLU A 60 -11.05 -45.77 7.52
N GLN A 61 -11.47 -45.81 6.25
CA GLN A 61 -11.04 -46.86 5.32
C GLN A 61 -9.80 -46.48 4.47
N SER A 62 -9.58 -45.19 4.19
CA SER A 62 -8.43 -44.76 3.38
C SER A 62 -7.10 -45.00 4.10
N LYS A 63 -6.06 -45.30 3.31
CA LYS A 63 -4.66 -45.35 3.78
C LYS A 63 -3.83 -44.15 3.33
N SER A 64 -4.37 -43.28 2.47
CA SER A 64 -3.70 -42.07 2.00
C SER A 64 -3.97 -40.89 2.94
N PRO A 65 -2.94 -40.22 3.47
CA PRO A 65 -3.09 -38.96 4.20
C PRO A 65 -3.80 -37.88 3.37
N GLN A 66 -3.55 -37.84 2.05
CA GLN A 66 -4.14 -36.86 1.13
C GLN A 66 -5.65 -37.09 0.96
N THR A 67 -6.08 -38.33 0.78
CA THR A 67 -7.52 -38.66 0.70
C THR A 67 -8.22 -38.39 2.03
N LYS A 68 -7.58 -38.70 3.16
CA LYS A 68 -8.11 -38.34 4.48
C LYS A 68 -8.26 -36.83 4.64
N TYR A 69 -7.28 -36.04 4.23
CA TYR A 69 -7.37 -34.58 4.25
C TYR A 69 -8.54 -34.06 3.43
N PHE A 70 -8.77 -34.62 2.23
CA PHE A 70 -9.94 -34.30 1.42
C PHE A 70 -11.27 -34.69 2.10
N GLY A 71 -11.33 -35.84 2.77
CA GLY A 71 -12.47 -36.23 3.60
C GLY A 71 -12.76 -35.23 4.75
N LEU A 72 -11.70 -34.72 5.40
CA LEU A 72 -11.82 -33.63 6.38
C LEU A 72 -12.33 -32.34 5.74
N GLN A 73 -11.87 -32.00 4.52
CA GLN A 73 -12.30 -30.78 3.81
C GLN A 73 -13.79 -30.82 3.43
N ILE A 74 -14.30 -31.96 2.94
CA ILE A 74 -15.74 -32.14 2.68
C ILE A 74 -16.56 -31.95 3.97
N LEU A 75 -16.06 -32.47 5.09
CA LEU A 75 -16.72 -32.32 6.40
C LEU A 75 -16.67 -30.86 6.88
N GLU A 76 -15.57 -30.15 6.65
CA GLU A 76 -15.42 -28.72 6.94
C GLU A 76 -16.44 -27.88 6.17
N ASP A 77 -16.59 -28.10 4.86
CA ASP A 77 -17.53 -27.36 4.02
C ASP A 77 -18.99 -27.62 4.44
N ALA A 78 -19.31 -28.85 4.86
CA ALA A 78 -20.62 -29.19 5.40
C ALA A 78 -20.91 -28.45 6.71
N ILE A 79 -19.94 -28.35 7.61
CA ILE A 79 -20.05 -27.59 8.87
C ILE A 79 -20.15 -26.08 8.57
N ARG A 80 -19.27 -25.54 7.71
CA ARG A 80 -19.20 -24.09 7.45
C ARG A 80 -20.43 -23.55 6.70
N TYR A 81 -20.92 -24.27 5.69
CA TYR A 81 -21.96 -23.75 4.78
C TYR A 81 -23.33 -24.41 4.92
N ARG A 82 -23.40 -25.67 5.40
CA ARG A 82 -24.64 -26.47 5.41
C ARG A 82 -25.18 -26.80 6.81
N TRP A 83 -24.43 -26.56 7.88
CA TRP A 83 -24.77 -27.01 9.24
C TRP A 83 -26.20 -26.68 9.70
N LYS A 84 -26.68 -25.44 9.51
CA LYS A 84 -28.04 -25.03 9.90
C LYS A 84 -29.17 -25.72 9.12
N ILE A 85 -28.86 -26.37 8.00
CA ILE A 85 -29.82 -27.10 7.14
C ILE A 85 -29.84 -28.59 7.51
N LEU A 86 -28.76 -29.12 8.09
CA LEU A 86 -28.68 -30.52 8.52
C LEU A 86 -29.68 -30.82 9.65
N PRO A 87 -30.38 -31.98 9.60
CA PRO A 87 -31.13 -32.52 10.73
C PRO A 87 -30.30 -32.60 12.01
N LYS A 88 -30.92 -32.33 13.17
CA LYS A 88 -30.24 -32.34 14.48
C LYS A 88 -29.56 -33.68 14.81
N GLU A 89 -30.15 -34.81 14.40
CA GLU A 89 -29.54 -36.13 14.59
C GLU A 89 -28.21 -36.28 13.83
N GLN A 90 -28.09 -35.64 12.65
CA GLN A 90 -26.87 -35.68 11.83
C GLN A 90 -25.81 -34.70 12.38
N GLN A 91 -26.22 -33.53 12.86
CA GLN A 91 -25.34 -32.59 13.59
C GLN A 91 -24.68 -33.28 14.80
N GLU A 92 -25.49 -33.92 15.65
CA GLU A 92 -25.01 -34.61 16.86
C GLU A 92 -24.17 -35.85 16.50
N GLY A 93 -24.50 -36.55 15.41
CA GLY A 93 -23.70 -37.65 14.87
C GLY A 93 -22.29 -37.22 14.43
N ILE A 94 -22.17 -36.13 13.65
CA ILE A 94 -20.88 -35.57 13.20
C ILE A 94 -20.04 -35.13 14.42
N LYS A 95 -20.66 -34.40 15.35
CA LYS A 95 -20.04 -33.94 16.60
C LYS A 95 -19.46 -35.11 17.41
N ASN A 96 -20.26 -36.15 17.66
CA ASN A 96 -19.83 -37.32 18.42
C ASN A 96 -18.72 -38.11 17.71
N TYR A 97 -18.76 -38.20 16.38
CA TYR A 97 -17.68 -38.82 15.59
C TYR A 97 -16.35 -38.07 15.77
N VAL A 98 -16.34 -36.75 15.58
CA VAL A 98 -15.12 -35.91 15.71
C VAL A 98 -14.53 -36.01 17.12
N VAL A 99 -15.34 -35.89 18.17
CA VAL A 99 -14.89 -35.99 19.57
C VAL A 99 -14.33 -37.38 19.87
N SER A 100 -15.06 -38.45 19.50
CA SER A 100 -14.61 -39.83 19.76
C SER A 100 -13.30 -40.15 19.02
N LYS A 101 -13.14 -39.65 17.79
CA LYS A 101 -11.91 -39.84 17.01
C LYS A 101 -10.72 -39.13 17.66
N LEU A 102 -10.88 -37.85 18.01
CA LEU A 102 -9.86 -37.07 18.71
C LEU A 102 -9.42 -37.73 20.03
N LEU A 103 -10.36 -38.13 20.89
CA LEU A 103 -10.04 -38.82 22.15
C LEU A 103 -9.26 -40.13 21.92
N SER A 104 -9.64 -40.92 20.91
CA SER A 104 -8.95 -42.19 20.59
C SER A 104 -7.51 -41.99 20.12
N MET A 105 -7.22 -40.88 19.42
CA MET A 105 -5.90 -40.61 18.83
C MET A 105 -4.98 -39.79 19.75
N SER A 106 -5.54 -39.00 20.66
CA SER A 106 -4.79 -38.19 21.63
C SER A 106 -4.56 -38.86 22.99
N SER A 107 -5.09 -40.07 23.20
CA SER A 107 -4.82 -40.87 24.42
C SER A 107 -3.46 -41.58 24.41
N ASP A 108 -2.83 -41.74 23.24
CA ASP A 108 -1.54 -42.43 23.04
C ASP A 108 -0.53 -41.45 22.43
N GLU A 109 0.61 -41.26 23.10
CA GLU A 109 1.63 -40.32 22.64
C GLU A 109 2.25 -40.73 21.30
N ALA A 110 2.46 -42.02 21.04
CA ALA A 110 3.04 -42.48 19.78
C ALA A 110 2.12 -42.19 18.59
N ILE A 111 0.80 -42.25 18.80
CA ILE A 111 -0.20 -41.88 17.80
C ILE A 111 -0.26 -40.35 17.64
N LEU A 112 -0.31 -39.60 18.74
CA LEU A 112 -0.31 -38.13 18.73
C LEU A 112 0.88 -37.55 17.95
N ARG A 113 2.08 -38.12 18.15
CA ARG A 113 3.30 -37.69 17.46
C ARG A 113 3.30 -38.10 15.97
N ARG A 114 2.86 -39.32 15.64
CA ARG A 114 2.86 -39.84 14.26
C ARG A 114 1.82 -39.17 13.36
N GLU A 115 0.60 -38.96 13.87
CA GLU A 115 -0.55 -38.47 13.11
C GLU A 115 -0.82 -36.96 13.35
N LYS A 116 0.15 -36.22 13.91
CA LYS A 116 -0.01 -34.83 14.39
C LYS A 116 -0.77 -33.91 13.44
N VAL A 117 -0.44 -33.93 12.14
CA VAL A 117 -1.08 -33.06 11.12
C VAL A 117 -2.56 -33.39 10.92
N PHE A 118 -2.93 -34.67 10.98
CA PHE A 118 -4.32 -35.11 10.88
C PHE A 118 -5.11 -34.69 12.13
N ILE A 119 -4.52 -34.87 13.32
CA ILE A 119 -5.14 -34.48 14.59
C ILE A 119 -5.36 -32.96 14.63
N GLN A 120 -4.37 -32.14 14.27
CA GLN A 120 -4.52 -30.68 14.19
C GLN A 120 -5.63 -30.21 13.23
N LYS A 121 -5.84 -30.90 12.10
CA LYS A 121 -6.96 -30.60 11.19
C LYS A 121 -8.31 -31.07 11.77
N MET A 122 -8.34 -32.13 12.58
CA MET A 122 -9.53 -32.53 13.34
C MET A 122 -9.84 -31.58 14.50
N ASP A 123 -8.83 -31.03 15.19
CA ASP A 123 -9.01 -29.98 16.21
C ASP A 123 -9.65 -28.73 15.58
N LEU A 124 -9.18 -28.31 14.39
CA LEU A 124 -9.80 -27.23 13.61
C LEU A 124 -11.25 -27.51 13.24
N LEU A 125 -11.60 -28.73 12.83
CA LEU A 125 -12.99 -29.12 12.58
C LEU A 125 -13.86 -29.01 13.83
N LEU A 126 -13.35 -29.47 14.98
CA LEU A 126 -14.05 -29.32 16.26
C LEU A 126 -14.29 -27.84 16.57
N VAL A 127 -13.31 -26.96 16.34
CA VAL A 127 -13.49 -25.50 16.51
C VAL A 127 -14.53 -24.92 15.53
N GLN A 128 -14.61 -25.39 14.28
CA GLN A 128 -15.70 -25.00 13.38
C GLN A 128 -17.08 -25.47 13.91
N ILE A 129 -17.21 -26.67 14.48
CA ILE A 129 -18.46 -27.11 15.13
C ILE A 129 -18.80 -26.21 16.34
N LEU A 130 -17.80 -25.87 17.17
CA LEU A 130 -17.99 -24.97 18.32
C LEU A 130 -18.48 -23.57 17.90
N LYS A 131 -18.03 -23.03 16.76
CA LYS A 131 -18.56 -21.78 16.18
C LYS A 131 -20.06 -21.84 15.85
N HIS A 132 -20.69 -23.03 15.80
CA HIS A 132 -22.13 -23.18 15.60
C HIS A 132 -22.89 -23.61 16.86
N GLU A 133 -22.35 -24.55 17.64
CA GLU A 133 -23.06 -25.18 18.77
C GLU A 133 -22.75 -24.55 20.13
N TRP A 134 -21.51 -24.08 20.36
CA TRP A 134 -21.14 -23.43 21.61
C TRP A 134 -21.43 -21.91 21.53
N PRO A 135 -21.96 -21.27 22.58
CA PRO A 135 -22.25 -21.81 23.92
C PRO A 135 -23.67 -22.41 24.08
N GLN A 136 -24.61 -22.10 23.17
CA GLN A 136 -26.05 -22.28 23.42
C GLN A 136 -26.50 -23.75 23.46
N ASN A 137 -25.96 -24.60 22.58
CA ASN A 137 -26.32 -26.00 22.46
C ASN A 137 -25.31 -26.94 23.14
N TRP A 138 -24.12 -26.43 23.53
CA TRP A 138 -23.07 -27.22 24.16
C TRP A 138 -22.41 -26.54 25.38
N PRO A 139 -23.18 -26.21 26.43
CA PRO A 139 -22.68 -25.46 27.60
C PRO A 139 -21.70 -26.25 28.50
N THR A 140 -21.56 -27.57 28.31
CA THR A 140 -20.63 -28.40 29.12
C THR A 140 -19.20 -28.44 28.56
N PHE A 141 -18.98 -28.01 27.31
CA PHE A 141 -17.74 -28.24 26.55
C PHE A 141 -16.47 -27.88 27.35
N VAL A 142 -16.41 -26.69 27.95
CA VAL A 142 -15.25 -26.24 28.73
C VAL A 142 -15.02 -27.13 29.97
N SER A 143 -16.08 -27.56 30.63
CA SER A 143 -15.99 -28.49 31.78
C SER A 143 -15.56 -29.91 31.38
N ASP A 144 -15.94 -30.36 30.18
CA ASP A 144 -15.56 -31.64 29.59
C ASP A 144 -14.07 -31.66 29.20
N ILE A 145 -13.57 -30.56 28.62
CA ILE A 145 -12.13 -30.34 28.35
C ILE A 145 -11.34 -30.30 29.67
N VAL A 146 -11.77 -29.52 30.67
CA VAL A 146 -11.05 -29.36 31.95
C VAL A 146 -11.06 -30.64 32.81
N SER A 147 -12.06 -31.52 32.64
CA SER A 147 -12.07 -32.82 33.31
C SER A 147 -11.17 -33.85 32.59
N SER A 148 -11.24 -33.93 31.26
CA SER A 148 -10.40 -34.84 30.47
C SER A 148 -8.90 -34.51 30.56
N SER A 149 -8.51 -33.23 30.60
CA SER A 149 -7.11 -32.81 30.77
C SER A 149 -6.47 -33.24 32.11
N LYS A 150 -7.25 -33.70 33.10
CA LYS A 150 -6.73 -34.22 34.38
C LYS A 150 -6.43 -35.71 34.35
N THR A 151 -6.78 -36.41 33.26
CA THR A 151 -6.65 -37.88 33.17
C THR A 151 -5.34 -38.35 32.55
N SER A 152 -4.75 -37.55 31.64
CA SER A 152 -3.47 -37.82 30.98
C SER A 152 -2.80 -36.52 30.55
N GLU A 153 -1.47 -36.44 30.69
CA GLU A 153 -0.67 -35.30 30.20
C GLU A 153 -0.73 -35.18 28.66
N VAL A 154 -0.88 -36.30 27.95
CA VAL A 154 -0.98 -36.34 26.47
C VAL A 154 -2.33 -35.78 26.00
N LEU A 155 -3.42 -36.14 26.69
CA LEU A 155 -4.76 -35.56 26.46
C LEU A 155 -4.77 -34.06 26.81
N CYS A 156 -4.09 -33.68 27.90
CA CYS A 156 -3.92 -32.27 28.28
C CYS A 156 -3.21 -31.47 27.16
N GLU A 157 -2.18 -32.04 26.53
CA GLU A 157 -1.46 -31.40 25.41
C GLU A 157 -2.38 -31.11 24.21
N ASN A 158 -3.20 -32.07 23.81
CA ASN A 158 -4.16 -31.87 22.71
C ASN A 158 -5.27 -30.88 23.11
N ASN A 159 -5.78 -30.97 24.33
CA ASN A 159 -6.80 -30.05 24.84
C ASN A 159 -6.28 -28.59 24.90
N MET A 160 -5.01 -28.36 25.25
CA MET A 160 -4.39 -27.03 25.15
C MET A 160 -4.33 -26.55 23.69
N THR A 161 -4.03 -27.45 22.74
CA THR A 161 -4.05 -27.12 21.30
C THR A 161 -5.45 -26.71 20.83
N ILE A 162 -6.50 -27.46 21.21
CA ILE A 162 -7.90 -27.11 20.90
C ILE A 162 -8.27 -25.74 21.48
N LEU A 163 -7.92 -25.48 22.74
CA LEU A 163 -8.20 -24.21 23.41
C LEU A 163 -7.46 -23.03 22.77
N LYS A 164 -6.21 -23.22 22.32
CA LYS A 164 -5.45 -22.23 21.56
C LYS A 164 -6.15 -21.88 20.25
N LEU A 165 -6.52 -22.89 19.45
CA LEU A 165 -7.20 -22.71 18.16
C LEU A 165 -8.57 -22.04 18.31
N LEU A 166 -9.32 -22.40 19.36
CA LEU A 166 -10.61 -21.77 19.70
C LEU A 166 -10.44 -20.27 20.02
N SER A 167 -9.37 -19.92 20.75
CA SER A 167 -9.03 -18.52 21.05
C SER A 167 -8.67 -17.74 19.79
N GLU A 168 -7.81 -18.29 18.93
CA GLU A 168 -7.40 -17.67 17.65
C GLU A 168 -8.63 -17.41 16.75
N GLU A 169 -9.54 -18.38 16.61
CA GLU A 169 -10.77 -18.22 15.80
C GLU A 169 -11.78 -17.22 16.38
N ILE A 170 -11.89 -17.08 17.71
CA ILE A 170 -12.84 -16.15 18.37
C ILE A 170 -12.28 -14.73 18.49
N PHE A 171 -10.98 -14.56 18.75
CA PHE A 171 -10.39 -13.25 19.03
C PHE A 171 -9.62 -12.66 17.86
N ASP A 172 -8.88 -13.47 17.10
CA ASP A 172 -8.00 -12.99 16.02
C ASP A 172 -8.72 -12.95 14.66
N PHE A 173 -9.41 -14.03 14.27
CA PHE A 173 -10.03 -14.17 12.93
C PHE A 173 -11.51 -13.73 12.84
N SER A 174 -12.12 -13.28 13.94
CA SER A 174 -13.57 -13.03 14.01
C SER A 174 -14.04 -11.71 13.36
N LYS A 175 -13.13 -10.83 12.92
CA LYS A 175 -13.47 -9.56 12.26
C LYS A 175 -14.03 -9.72 10.84
N ASP A 176 -13.54 -10.73 10.12
CA ASP A 176 -13.80 -10.89 8.68
C ASP A 176 -14.73 -12.09 8.36
N GLN A 177 -14.95 -13.00 9.33
CA GLN A 177 -15.73 -14.24 9.13
C GLN A 177 -17.07 -14.31 9.89
N LEU A 178 -17.33 -13.41 10.84
CA LEU A 178 -18.48 -13.50 11.75
C LEU A 178 -19.18 -12.14 11.89
N THR A 179 -20.49 -12.15 12.11
CA THR A 179 -21.24 -10.92 12.37
C THR A 179 -20.88 -10.34 13.74
N GLU A 180 -20.84 -9.01 13.85
CA GLU A 180 -20.45 -8.29 15.08
C GLU A 180 -21.22 -8.78 16.33
N GLN A 181 -22.53 -9.02 16.19
CA GLN A 181 -23.37 -9.58 17.26
C GLN A 181 -22.97 -10.99 17.68
N LYS A 182 -22.61 -11.87 16.74
CA LYS A 182 -22.17 -13.24 17.03
C LYS A 182 -20.77 -13.25 17.66
N THR A 183 -19.87 -12.42 17.17
CA THR A 183 -18.53 -12.22 17.74
C THR A 183 -18.62 -11.71 19.18
N LYS A 184 -19.50 -10.73 19.45
CA LYS A 184 -19.74 -10.23 20.81
C LYS A 184 -20.24 -11.33 21.75
N LEU A 185 -21.23 -12.12 21.33
CA LEU A 185 -21.79 -13.22 22.13
C LEU A 185 -20.72 -14.28 22.46
N LEU A 186 -19.93 -14.71 21.47
CA LEU A 186 -18.87 -15.69 21.69
C LEU A 186 -17.80 -15.18 22.67
N LYS A 187 -17.42 -13.89 22.58
CA LYS A 187 -16.47 -13.26 23.51
C LYS A 187 -17.02 -13.13 24.93
N GLU A 188 -18.27 -12.70 25.08
CA GLU A 188 -18.93 -12.59 26.39
C GLU A 188 -19.08 -13.96 27.08
N SER A 189 -19.48 -15.00 26.33
CA SER A 189 -19.59 -16.35 26.85
C SER A 189 -18.23 -16.98 27.16
N LEU A 190 -17.18 -16.71 26.35
CA LEU A 190 -15.85 -17.24 26.63
C LEU A 190 -15.26 -16.56 27.86
N ASN A 191 -15.50 -15.26 28.07
CA ASN A 191 -15.11 -14.57 29.31
C ASN A 191 -15.86 -15.10 30.54
N HIS A 192 -17.15 -15.45 30.41
CA HIS A 192 -17.91 -16.06 31.49
C HIS A 192 -17.39 -17.46 31.85
N GLU A 193 -17.19 -18.32 30.85
CA GLU A 193 -16.64 -19.67 31.01
C GLU A 193 -15.12 -19.69 31.24
N PHE A 194 -14.39 -18.59 31.00
CA PHE A 194 -12.96 -18.49 31.34
C PHE A 194 -12.75 -18.59 32.85
N THR A 195 -13.74 -18.21 33.65
CA THR A 195 -13.76 -18.50 35.10
C THR A 195 -13.69 -20.01 35.38
N GLN A 196 -14.26 -20.86 34.51
CA GLN A 196 -14.11 -22.32 34.54
C GLN A 196 -12.83 -22.84 33.87
N ILE A 197 -12.05 -21.98 33.24
CA ILE A 197 -10.63 -22.20 32.91
C ILE A 197 -9.74 -21.65 34.08
N PHE A 198 -10.32 -20.88 35.03
CA PHE A 198 -9.60 -20.06 36.03
C PHE A 198 -10.28 -19.75 37.42
N GLN A 199 -10.64 -20.73 38.31
CA GLN A 199 -10.69 -20.52 39.82
C GLN A 199 -10.15 -21.60 40.85
N ILE A 200 -8.84 -21.75 41.18
CA ILE A 200 -8.32 -22.47 42.41
C ILE A 200 -6.92 -21.97 42.89
N PHE A 201 -6.88 -20.84 43.59
CA PHE A 201 -5.64 -20.25 44.15
C PHE A 201 -5.59 -20.19 45.70
N GLN A 202 -6.07 -21.22 46.41
CA GLN A 202 -5.96 -21.27 47.88
C GLN A 202 -5.76 -22.68 48.44
N VAL A 203 -4.55 -22.96 48.94
CA VAL A 203 -4.13 -23.52 50.26
C VAL A 203 -2.59 -23.67 50.17
N GLY A 204 -1.76 -23.09 51.04
CA GLY A 204 -2.05 -22.15 52.11
C GLY A 204 -0.78 -21.82 52.93
N THR A 205 -0.82 -20.71 53.67
CA THR A 205 0.15 -20.36 54.72
C THR A 205 -0.60 -20.05 56.02
N HIS A 206 0.03 -20.33 57.16
CA HIS A 206 -0.62 -20.29 58.47
C HIS A 206 -0.78 -18.87 59.05
N GLN A 207 -1.87 -18.67 59.82
CA GLN A 207 -2.05 -17.69 60.90
C GLN A 207 -2.04 -16.19 60.58
N LEU A 208 -3.24 -15.59 60.47
CA LEU A 208 -3.61 -14.29 61.08
C LEU A 208 -5.16 -14.22 61.27
N PRO A 209 -5.69 -13.46 62.26
CA PRO A 209 -7.08 -13.63 62.69
C PRO A 209 -8.08 -12.58 62.18
N CYS A 210 -9.30 -13.06 61.89
CA CYS A 210 -10.61 -12.38 61.94
C CYS A 210 -10.69 -10.85 61.77
N CYS A 211 -11.17 -10.39 60.61
CA CYS A 211 -12.51 -9.78 60.49
C CYS A 211 -12.91 -9.57 59.00
N VAL A 212 -14.18 -9.23 58.76
CA VAL A 212 -14.81 -9.03 57.43
C VAL A 212 -15.06 -10.29 56.60
N THR A 213 -15.90 -11.19 57.13
CA THR A 213 -16.65 -12.19 56.35
C THR A 213 -18.16 -11.93 56.46
N ALA A 214 -18.68 -11.07 55.58
CA ALA A 214 -20.13 -10.95 55.32
C ALA A 214 -20.34 -10.33 53.93
N LEU A 215 -21.32 -10.84 53.17
CA LEU A 215 -21.70 -10.42 51.81
C LEU A 215 -20.69 -10.77 50.70
N LEU A 216 -20.62 -12.05 50.32
CA LEU A 216 -20.58 -12.56 48.92
C LEU A 216 -20.46 -14.10 48.95
N THR A 217 -21.52 -14.79 49.40
CA THR A 217 -21.57 -16.26 49.49
C THR A 217 -22.68 -16.83 48.60
N SER A 218 -22.46 -16.85 47.29
CA SER A 218 -23.23 -17.68 46.34
C SER A 218 -22.60 -17.67 44.95
N PHE A 219 -22.43 -18.88 44.38
CA PHE A 219 -21.96 -19.19 43.01
C PHE A 219 -20.47 -18.96 42.68
N SER A 220 -20.01 -19.78 41.73
CA SER A 220 -18.71 -19.71 41.02
C SER A 220 -17.46 -20.02 41.86
N LEU A 221 -17.09 -21.31 41.96
CA LEU A 221 -15.81 -21.81 42.50
C LEU A 221 -15.33 -23.09 41.79
N LEU A 222 -14.74 -22.99 40.59
CA LEU A 222 -13.89 -24.07 40.04
C LEU A 222 -13.02 -23.64 38.84
N SER A 223 -11.69 -23.57 39.00
CA SER A 223 -10.73 -24.43 38.25
C SER A 223 -9.22 -24.07 38.19
N ILE A 224 -8.69 -22.84 38.47
CA ILE A 224 -7.25 -22.43 38.30
C ILE A 224 -6.42 -23.56 38.81
N LYS A 225 -5.93 -24.29 37.86
CA LYS A 225 -5.04 -25.39 38.10
C LYS A 225 -4.56 -25.85 36.77
N LEU A 226 -5.28 -25.79 35.65
CA LEU A 226 -4.72 -26.42 34.46
C LEU A 226 -3.38 -25.77 34.01
N CYS A 227 -3.32 -24.47 33.76
CA CYS A 227 -2.05 -23.82 33.43
C CYS A 227 -1.06 -23.85 34.61
N GLU A 228 -1.47 -23.47 35.83
CA GLU A 228 -0.52 -23.38 36.96
C GLU A 228 -0.06 -24.76 37.50
N PHE A 229 -0.91 -25.78 37.55
CA PHE A 229 -0.53 -27.17 37.91
C PHE A 229 0.44 -27.73 36.88
N VAL A 230 0.20 -27.50 35.59
CA VAL A 230 1.13 -27.92 34.54
C VAL A 230 2.45 -27.17 34.70
N LEU A 231 2.42 -25.83 34.75
CA LEU A 231 3.62 -24.99 34.87
C LEU A 231 4.39 -25.21 36.18
N ASN A 232 3.73 -25.48 37.31
CA ASN A 232 4.41 -25.75 38.60
C ASN A 232 4.82 -27.21 38.77
N LYS A 233 4.03 -28.19 38.33
CA LYS A 233 4.23 -29.62 38.68
C LYS A 233 4.60 -30.55 37.53
N SER A 234 4.28 -30.24 36.28
CA SER A 234 4.69 -31.08 35.16
C SER A 234 6.15 -30.82 34.82
N SER A 235 6.85 -31.87 34.40
CA SER A 235 8.17 -31.81 33.76
C SER A 235 8.11 -32.17 32.27
N HIS A 236 6.91 -32.42 31.72
CA HIS A 236 6.72 -32.82 30.35
C HIS A 236 6.86 -31.61 29.40
N VAL A 237 8.03 -31.51 28.75
CA VAL A 237 8.41 -30.36 27.92
C VAL A 237 7.37 -30.00 26.85
N PRO A 238 6.83 -30.93 26.03
CA PRO A 238 5.81 -30.59 25.03
C PRO A 238 4.54 -29.97 25.61
N LEU A 239 4.09 -30.49 26.77
CA LEU A 239 2.92 -29.99 27.48
C LEU A 239 3.17 -28.58 28.06
N LEU A 240 4.35 -28.34 28.65
CA LEU A 240 4.76 -27.02 29.12
C LEU A 240 4.82 -26.00 27.96
N THR A 241 5.41 -26.37 26.82
CA THR A 241 5.50 -25.52 25.63
C THR A 241 4.12 -25.14 25.08
N ILE A 242 3.22 -26.10 24.84
CA ILE A 242 1.87 -25.76 24.36
C ILE A 242 1.06 -24.96 25.39
N THR A 243 1.29 -25.18 26.69
CA THR A 243 0.63 -24.42 27.77
C THR A 243 1.07 -22.95 27.75
N LEU A 244 2.36 -22.66 27.54
CA LEU A 244 2.85 -21.28 27.35
C LEU A 244 2.29 -20.64 26.08
N GLN A 245 2.23 -21.38 24.96
CA GLN A 245 1.65 -20.87 23.72
C GLN A 245 0.13 -20.65 23.78
N THR A 246 -0.58 -21.43 24.60
CA THR A 246 -2.01 -21.24 24.86
C THR A 246 -2.24 -20.05 25.78
N LEU A 247 -1.41 -19.90 26.83
CA LEU A 247 -1.40 -18.73 27.69
C LEU A 247 -1.16 -17.45 26.89
N LEU A 248 -0.20 -17.43 25.95
CA LEU A 248 0.06 -16.30 25.07
C LEU A 248 -1.20 -15.82 24.33
N ARG A 249 -2.04 -16.73 23.84
CA ARG A 249 -3.31 -16.39 23.17
C ARG A 249 -4.42 -15.93 24.11
N PHE A 250 -4.31 -16.23 25.40
CA PHE A 250 -5.27 -15.82 26.42
C PHE A 250 -4.96 -14.44 26.99
N LEU A 251 -3.67 -14.09 27.15
CA LEU A 251 -3.22 -12.86 27.81
C LEU A 251 -3.85 -11.57 27.26
N SER A 252 -4.20 -11.52 25.98
CA SER A 252 -4.80 -10.35 25.32
C SER A 252 -6.27 -10.06 25.67
N TRP A 253 -6.98 -10.99 26.33
CA TRP A 253 -8.41 -10.84 26.63
C TRP A 253 -8.87 -11.31 28.02
N ILE A 254 -8.02 -12.00 28.79
CA ILE A 254 -8.40 -12.50 30.11
C ILE A 254 -8.53 -11.38 31.16
N PRO A 255 -9.40 -11.55 32.19
CA PRO A 255 -9.53 -10.59 33.28
C PRO A 255 -8.21 -10.30 34.01
N LEU A 256 -7.85 -9.01 34.10
CA LEU A 256 -6.54 -8.52 34.56
C LEU A 256 -6.10 -9.07 35.92
N GLY A 257 -7.02 -9.27 36.88
CA GLY A 257 -6.68 -9.81 38.21
C GLY A 257 -5.99 -11.18 38.13
N PHE A 258 -6.26 -11.97 37.10
CA PHE A 258 -5.62 -13.26 36.88
C PHE A 258 -4.15 -13.16 36.48
N VAL A 259 -3.74 -12.05 35.86
CA VAL A 259 -2.34 -11.76 35.49
C VAL A 259 -1.60 -11.09 36.65
N PHE A 260 -2.22 -10.08 37.29
CA PHE A 260 -1.54 -9.17 38.22
C PHE A 260 -1.77 -9.46 39.71
N GLU A 261 -2.77 -10.28 40.08
CA GLU A 261 -3.06 -10.66 41.48
C GLU A 261 -2.67 -12.11 41.78
N THR A 262 -1.81 -12.71 40.94
CA THR A 262 -1.30 -14.08 41.08
C THR A 262 0.23 -14.12 40.94
N VAL A 263 0.86 -15.24 41.33
CA VAL A 263 2.33 -15.45 41.18
C VAL A 263 2.75 -15.79 39.73
N LEU A 264 1.90 -15.57 38.73
CA LEU A 264 2.17 -15.91 37.33
C LEU A 264 3.42 -15.20 36.80
N ILE A 265 3.53 -13.89 37.04
CA ILE A 265 4.67 -13.07 36.57
C ILE A 265 5.98 -13.54 37.22
N GLU A 266 5.97 -13.75 38.55
CA GLU A 266 7.12 -14.29 39.29
C GLU A 266 7.57 -15.64 38.72
N LEU A 267 6.62 -16.54 38.44
CA LEU A 267 6.91 -17.87 37.89
C LEU A 267 7.49 -17.80 36.47
N LEU A 268 6.94 -16.96 35.60
CA LEU A 268 7.44 -16.75 34.23
C LEU A 268 8.89 -16.25 34.26
N VAL A 269 9.17 -15.21 35.06
CA VAL A 269 10.52 -14.61 35.16
C VAL A 269 11.52 -15.56 35.82
N THR A 270 11.21 -16.12 36.99
CA THR A 270 12.21 -16.86 37.79
C THR A 270 12.46 -18.29 37.31
N LYS A 271 11.43 -18.99 36.81
CA LYS A 271 11.53 -20.41 36.43
C LYS A 271 11.73 -20.60 34.93
N PHE A 272 10.93 -19.92 34.11
CA PHE A 272 10.85 -20.22 32.69
C PHE A 272 11.79 -19.39 31.82
N LEU A 273 11.99 -18.10 32.12
CA LEU A 273 12.93 -17.23 31.38
C LEU A 273 14.39 -17.71 31.53
N ALA A 274 14.76 -18.17 32.72
CA ALA A 274 16.07 -18.77 33.00
C ALA A 274 16.30 -20.11 32.24
N THR A 275 15.24 -20.81 31.86
CA THR A 275 15.32 -22.14 31.23
C THR A 275 15.30 -22.03 29.70
N SER A 276 16.40 -22.38 29.04
CA SER A 276 16.58 -22.19 27.59
C SER A 276 15.48 -22.82 26.72
N ALA A 277 14.87 -23.92 27.14
CA ALA A 277 13.80 -24.60 26.39
C ALA A 277 12.45 -23.84 26.37
N PHE A 278 12.25 -22.89 27.30
CA PHE A 278 10.99 -22.15 27.46
C PHE A 278 11.16 -20.63 27.32
N ARG A 279 12.41 -20.15 27.26
CA ARG A 279 12.78 -18.72 27.24
C ARG A 279 11.99 -17.91 26.21
N ASN A 280 11.90 -18.38 24.98
CA ASN A 280 11.32 -17.60 23.87
C ASN A 280 9.78 -17.55 23.92
N ASP A 281 9.09 -18.64 24.29
CA ASP A 281 7.64 -18.61 24.55
C ASP A 281 7.32 -17.75 25.80
N THR A 282 8.17 -17.82 26.83
CA THR A 282 8.04 -17.04 28.07
C THR A 282 8.18 -15.55 27.81
N LEU A 283 9.23 -15.14 27.09
CA LEU A 283 9.48 -13.74 26.76
C LEU A 283 8.39 -13.17 25.84
N SER A 284 7.78 -14.02 24.99
CA SER A 284 6.58 -13.66 24.24
C SER A 284 5.39 -13.39 25.18
N CYS A 285 5.16 -14.23 26.21
CA CYS A 285 4.13 -13.99 27.23
C CYS A 285 4.39 -12.70 28.03
N LEU A 286 5.64 -12.46 28.44
CA LEU A 286 6.03 -11.24 29.17
C LEU A 286 5.87 -9.98 28.30
N SER A 287 6.13 -10.08 26.98
CA SER A 287 5.89 -9.01 26.02
C SER A 287 4.39 -8.70 25.85
N GLU A 288 3.53 -9.72 25.80
CA GLU A 288 2.07 -9.53 25.74
C GLU A 288 1.54 -8.88 27.03
N ILE A 289 2.03 -9.30 28.20
CA ILE A 289 1.72 -8.64 29.49
C ILE A 289 2.17 -7.17 29.48
N ALA A 290 3.36 -6.87 28.93
CA ALA A 290 3.87 -5.51 28.78
C ALA A 290 3.15 -4.65 27.73
N GLN A 291 2.18 -5.21 26.99
CA GLN A 291 1.32 -4.52 26.04
C GLN A 291 -0.06 -4.16 26.64
N LEU A 292 -0.42 -4.70 27.82
CA LEU A 292 -1.70 -4.47 28.50
C LEU A 292 -1.78 -3.07 29.12
N HIS A 293 -2.36 -2.11 28.40
CA HIS A 293 -2.42 -0.70 28.82
C HIS A 293 -3.82 -0.12 28.97
N ASP A 294 -4.82 -0.66 28.25
CA ASP A 294 -6.19 -0.13 28.28
C ASP A 294 -6.85 -0.33 29.66
N GLN A 295 -7.28 0.78 30.27
CA GLN A 295 -8.04 0.83 31.53
C GLN A 295 -7.33 0.20 32.76
N MET A 296 -6.00 0.10 32.74
CA MET A 296 -5.20 -0.40 33.86
C MET A 296 -5.33 0.49 35.11
N PRO A 297 -5.75 -0.04 36.27
CA PRO A 297 -5.74 0.72 37.52
C PRO A 297 -4.32 0.79 38.11
N ALA A 298 -3.90 1.97 38.59
CA ALA A 298 -2.56 2.25 39.14
C ALA A 298 -2.11 1.34 40.30
N LYS A 299 -3.00 0.53 40.91
CA LYS A 299 -2.63 -0.50 41.89
C LYS A 299 -1.70 -1.59 41.32
N TYR A 300 -1.63 -1.73 39.99
CA TYR A 300 -0.76 -2.72 39.34
C TYR A 300 0.60 -2.15 38.93
N ASP A 301 0.86 -0.85 39.13
CA ASP A 301 2.12 -0.21 38.76
C ASP A 301 3.31 -0.86 39.49
N GLU A 302 3.17 -1.19 40.78
CA GLU A 302 4.17 -1.94 41.55
C GLU A 302 4.49 -3.32 40.93
N VAL A 303 3.50 -3.99 40.33
CA VAL A 303 3.68 -5.29 39.68
C VAL A 303 4.44 -5.13 38.35
N TYR A 304 4.23 -4.02 37.63
CA TYR A 304 5.03 -3.67 36.46
C TYR A 304 6.49 -3.32 36.82
N VAL A 305 6.74 -2.67 37.96
CA VAL A 305 8.12 -2.50 38.49
C VAL A 305 8.76 -3.87 38.75
N GLN A 306 8.06 -4.77 39.45
CA GLN A 306 8.56 -6.11 39.78
C GLN A 306 8.87 -6.93 38.52
N LEU A 307 7.96 -6.90 37.52
CA LEU A 307 8.17 -7.51 36.20
C LEU A 307 9.46 -7.01 35.54
N TYR A 308 9.60 -5.69 35.41
CA TYR A 308 10.74 -5.07 34.72
C TYR A 308 12.07 -5.33 35.46
N MET A 309 12.10 -5.15 36.77
CA MET A 309 13.29 -5.38 37.59
C MET A 309 13.68 -6.87 37.61
N GLY A 310 12.71 -7.78 37.65
CA GLY A 310 12.94 -9.22 37.56
C GLY A 310 13.53 -9.64 36.20
N VAL A 311 12.99 -9.10 35.10
CA VAL A 311 13.53 -9.33 33.75
C VAL A 311 14.94 -8.76 33.62
N LEU A 312 15.22 -7.52 34.06
CA LEU A 312 16.57 -6.97 34.09
C LEU A 312 17.54 -7.82 34.93
N HIS A 313 17.08 -8.35 36.06
CA HIS A 313 17.91 -9.20 36.92
C HIS A 313 18.32 -10.51 36.23
N GLU A 314 17.39 -11.23 35.60
CA GLU A 314 17.73 -12.44 34.84
C GLU A 314 18.56 -12.12 33.59
N LEU A 315 18.25 -11.03 32.87
CA LEU A 315 19.05 -10.57 31.73
C LEU A 315 20.48 -10.25 32.12
N SER A 316 20.74 -9.67 33.30
CA SER A 316 22.11 -9.39 33.77
C SER A 316 22.97 -10.66 33.95
N LYS A 317 22.33 -11.83 34.12
CA LYS A 317 23.00 -13.14 34.20
C LYS A 317 23.21 -13.77 32.82
N LEU A 318 22.26 -13.55 31.90
CA LEU A 318 22.29 -14.09 30.54
C LEU A 318 23.20 -13.27 29.60
N VAL A 319 23.17 -11.95 29.72
CA VAL A 319 23.94 -10.98 28.92
C VAL A 319 24.56 -9.93 29.87
N PRO A 320 25.78 -10.21 30.37
CA PRO A 320 26.51 -9.29 31.25
C PRO A 320 26.83 -7.94 30.58
N SER A 321 26.96 -6.89 31.40
CA SER A 321 27.31 -5.55 30.92
C SER A 321 28.65 -5.55 30.16
N GLY A 322 28.62 -5.14 28.89
CA GLY A 322 29.79 -5.10 27.99
C GLY A 322 29.88 -6.27 26.99
N THR A 323 28.99 -7.26 27.07
CA THR A 323 28.84 -8.26 26.00
C THR A 323 28.18 -7.61 24.77
N SER A 324 28.75 -7.82 23.58
CA SER A 324 28.14 -7.37 22.32
C SER A 324 26.89 -8.19 22.00
N PHE A 325 25.79 -7.51 21.67
CA PHE A 325 24.53 -8.16 21.29
C PHE A 325 24.62 -8.90 19.95
N GLN A 326 25.55 -8.55 19.08
CA GLN A 326 25.78 -9.31 17.84
C GLN A 326 26.10 -10.78 18.16
N VAL A 327 27.03 -11.02 19.10
CA VAL A 327 27.45 -12.35 19.51
C VAL A 327 26.32 -13.15 20.18
N VAL A 328 25.33 -12.46 20.75
CA VAL A 328 24.13 -13.10 21.32
C VAL A 328 23.12 -13.43 20.22
N CYS A 329 22.93 -12.54 19.24
CA CYS A 329 22.05 -12.75 18.09
C CYS A 329 22.54 -13.88 17.19
N ASP A 330 23.86 -14.00 16.98
CA ASP A 330 24.49 -15.09 16.24
C ASP A 330 24.25 -16.48 16.88
N GLN A 331 23.80 -16.52 18.15
CA GLN A 331 23.50 -17.76 18.91
C GLN A 331 22.01 -18.04 19.07
N ASP A 332 21.17 -17.02 19.27
CA ASP A 332 19.72 -17.11 19.50
C ASP A 332 19.05 -15.82 19.01
N ASP A 333 18.90 -15.72 17.69
CA ASP A 333 18.26 -14.60 16.96
C ASP A 333 16.82 -14.35 17.46
N ILE A 334 16.06 -15.44 17.63
CA ILE A 334 14.70 -15.41 18.18
C ILE A 334 14.70 -14.78 19.58
N PHE A 335 15.64 -15.12 20.47
CA PHE A 335 15.71 -14.51 21.79
C PHE A 335 15.93 -13.00 21.71
N VAL A 336 16.87 -12.52 20.88
CA VAL A 336 17.14 -11.08 20.72
C VAL A 336 15.92 -10.37 20.11
N GLN A 337 15.24 -10.98 19.14
CA GLN A 337 13.99 -10.45 18.59
C GLN A 337 12.87 -10.38 19.63
N ARG A 338 12.64 -11.42 20.44
CA ARG A 338 11.65 -11.38 21.53
C ARG A 338 12.01 -10.36 22.62
N LEU A 339 13.30 -10.14 22.87
CA LEU A 339 13.78 -9.15 23.82
C LEU A 339 13.56 -7.71 23.33
N SER A 340 13.76 -7.45 22.02
CA SER A 340 13.42 -6.17 21.41
C SER A 340 11.93 -5.86 21.60
N LEU A 341 11.04 -6.81 21.28
CA LEU A 341 9.59 -6.67 21.46
C LEU A 341 9.20 -6.38 22.91
N PHE A 342 9.76 -7.12 23.88
CA PHE A 342 9.51 -6.90 25.30
C PHE A 342 9.88 -5.47 25.73
N PHE A 343 11.11 -5.01 25.44
CA PHE A 343 11.54 -3.66 25.81
C PHE A 343 10.71 -2.59 25.11
N THR A 344 10.48 -2.71 23.79
CA THR A 344 9.71 -1.71 23.05
C THR A 344 8.25 -1.61 23.50
N ASN A 345 7.61 -2.73 23.85
CA ASN A 345 6.26 -2.73 24.40
C ASN A 345 6.23 -2.13 25.82
N PHE A 346 7.09 -2.62 26.72
CA PHE A 346 7.16 -2.11 28.09
C PHE A 346 7.43 -0.60 28.12
N PHE A 347 8.41 -0.12 27.35
CA PHE A 347 8.73 1.30 27.33
C PHE A 347 7.70 2.17 26.61
N ARG A 348 6.87 1.60 25.73
CA ARG A 348 5.81 2.34 25.03
C ARG A 348 4.64 2.67 25.95
N TYR A 349 4.30 1.76 26.86
CA TYR A 349 3.11 1.87 27.71
C TYR A 349 3.42 2.13 29.18
N HIS A 350 4.45 1.50 29.76
CA HIS A 350 4.69 1.44 31.21
C HIS A 350 5.95 2.17 31.69
N VAL A 351 6.74 2.78 30.81
CA VAL A 351 7.96 3.56 31.17
C VAL A 351 7.73 4.59 32.29
N HIS A 352 6.55 5.20 32.34
CA HIS A 352 6.19 6.19 33.34
C HIS A 352 6.25 5.65 34.78
N VAL A 353 6.04 4.34 34.96
CA VAL A 353 6.13 3.63 36.25
C VAL A 353 7.57 3.59 36.77
N ILE A 354 8.56 3.58 35.88
CA ILE A 354 10.00 3.67 36.24
C ILE A 354 10.47 5.12 36.31
N GLU A 355 9.87 6.03 35.53
CA GLU A 355 10.22 7.47 35.55
C GLU A 355 9.72 8.21 36.79
N GLN A 356 8.50 7.92 37.28
CA GLN A 356 7.89 8.64 38.41
C GLN A 356 8.65 8.54 39.75
N PRO A 357 9.25 7.39 40.13
CA PRO A 357 10.01 7.28 41.38
C PRO A 357 11.36 7.99 41.38
N ILE A 358 11.83 8.54 40.25
CA ILE A 358 13.14 9.17 40.14
C ILE A 358 13.14 10.54 40.85
N GLN A 359 13.95 10.68 41.90
CA GLN A 359 14.10 11.94 42.64
C GLN A 359 15.38 12.67 42.26
N GLN A 360 16.47 11.94 42.00
CA GLN A 360 17.78 12.46 41.62
C GLN A 360 18.43 11.64 40.50
N PHE A 361 19.34 12.29 39.76
CA PHE A 361 20.15 11.62 38.74
C PHE A 361 21.09 10.61 39.40
N GLY A 362 20.86 9.32 39.13
CA GLY A 362 21.68 8.22 39.63
C GLY A 362 21.03 7.40 40.73
N ASP A 363 19.79 7.70 41.14
CA ASP A 363 19.00 6.82 42.00
C ASP A 363 18.73 5.46 41.33
N GLU A 364 18.43 4.42 42.12
CA GLU A 364 18.11 3.06 41.65
C GLU A 364 17.11 3.00 40.46
N PRO A 365 15.92 3.67 40.49
CA PRO A 365 15.01 3.69 39.34
C PRO A 365 15.61 4.36 38.09
N HIS A 366 16.46 5.38 38.25
CA HIS A 366 17.15 6.02 37.13
C HIS A 366 18.23 5.10 36.53
N GLN A 367 18.96 4.36 37.36
CA GLN A 367 19.90 3.34 36.90
C GLN A 367 19.17 2.21 36.15
N ALA A 368 18.03 1.73 36.66
CA ALA A 368 17.21 0.71 36.01
C ALA A 368 16.61 1.17 34.67
N LEU A 369 16.20 2.45 34.57
CA LEU A 369 15.75 3.07 33.32
C LEU A 369 16.88 3.09 32.28
N LEU A 370 18.06 3.60 32.67
CA LEU A 370 19.23 3.67 31.78
C LEU A 370 19.75 2.28 31.38
N ALA A 371 19.69 1.28 32.27
CA ALA A 371 20.13 -0.08 31.99
C ALA A 371 19.29 -0.73 30.87
N GLY A 372 17.96 -0.69 30.98
CA GLY A 372 17.08 -1.25 29.94
C GLY A 372 17.15 -0.49 28.61
N TYR A 373 17.29 0.84 28.64
CA TYR A 373 17.56 1.59 27.42
C TYR A 373 18.93 1.27 26.81
N SER A 374 19.97 1.05 27.61
CA SER A 374 21.29 0.63 27.12
C SER A 374 21.24 -0.75 26.48
N TYR A 375 20.44 -1.67 27.03
CA TYR A 375 20.13 -2.94 26.38
C TYR A 375 19.42 -2.73 25.03
N LEU A 376 18.40 -1.87 24.95
CA LEU A 376 17.71 -1.58 23.68
C LEU A 376 18.62 -0.92 22.64
N VAL A 377 19.55 -0.05 23.05
CA VAL A 377 20.59 0.53 22.18
C VAL A 377 21.52 -0.57 21.67
N GLY A 378 22.01 -1.46 22.53
CA GLY A 378 22.85 -2.59 22.13
C GLY A 378 22.15 -3.54 21.15
N ILE A 379 20.86 -3.82 21.36
CA ILE A 379 20.02 -4.58 20.44
C ILE A 379 19.83 -3.84 19.10
N SER A 380 19.72 -2.52 19.11
CA SER A 380 19.63 -1.69 17.89
C SER A 380 20.93 -1.75 17.05
N ASP A 381 22.07 -2.06 17.67
CA ASP A 381 23.36 -2.14 16.99
C ASP A 381 23.60 -3.50 16.30
N VAL A 382 22.75 -4.52 16.54
CA VAL A 382 22.79 -5.83 15.87
C VAL A 382 22.50 -5.73 14.37
N ASP A 383 23.29 -6.40 13.54
CA ASP A 383 23.17 -6.45 12.08
C ASP A 383 22.03 -7.38 11.61
N ASP A 384 20.80 -7.05 12.03
CA ASP A 384 19.55 -7.68 11.58
C ASP A 384 18.48 -6.61 11.33
N ASP A 385 17.98 -6.54 10.09
CA ASP A 385 16.98 -5.55 9.69
C ASP A 385 15.63 -5.71 10.40
N SER A 386 15.24 -6.93 10.78
CA SER A 386 13.95 -7.19 11.44
C SER A 386 13.93 -6.66 12.88
N ILE A 387 15.02 -6.91 13.61
CA ILE A 387 15.27 -6.43 14.97
C ILE A 387 15.45 -4.91 14.95
N PHE A 388 16.23 -4.39 13.99
CA PHE A 388 16.42 -2.95 13.87
C PHE A 388 15.12 -2.21 13.57
N LYS A 389 14.22 -2.74 12.72
CA LYS A 389 12.90 -2.15 12.45
C LYS A 389 12.04 -2.03 13.72
N ILE A 390 12.01 -3.07 14.57
CA ILE A 390 11.30 -3.06 15.86
C ILE A 390 11.84 -1.94 16.76
N CYS A 391 13.17 -1.84 16.90
CA CYS A 391 13.82 -0.80 17.69
C CYS A 391 13.59 0.61 17.11
N LEU A 392 13.69 0.76 15.79
CA LEU A 392 13.51 2.02 15.07
C LEU A 392 12.11 2.60 15.25
N ASP A 393 11.06 1.77 15.14
CA ASP A 393 9.68 2.20 15.38
C ASP A 393 9.47 2.75 16.80
N TYR A 394 10.15 2.16 17.79
CA TYR A 394 10.15 2.67 19.16
C TYR A 394 10.96 3.95 19.31
N TRP A 395 12.17 4.04 18.74
CA TRP A 395 12.99 5.25 18.80
C TRP A 395 12.30 6.44 18.10
N HIS A 396 11.62 6.20 16.98
CA HIS A 396 10.77 7.18 16.32
C HIS A 396 9.64 7.67 17.23
N PHE A 397 8.92 6.74 17.89
CA PHE A 397 7.87 7.07 18.84
C PHE A 397 8.40 7.92 20.02
N LEU A 398 9.50 7.50 20.67
CA LEU A 398 10.08 8.19 21.83
C LEU A 398 10.57 9.60 21.46
N THR A 399 11.33 9.73 20.38
CA THR A 399 11.92 11.02 19.95
C THR A 399 10.84 12.01 19.53
N LYS A 400 9.78 11.54 18.85
CA LYS A 400 8.59 12.33 18.51
C LYS A 400 7.82 12.80 19.75
N ASP A 401 7.57 11.92 20.73
CA ASP A 401 6.92 12.28 22.00
C ASP A 401 7.71 13.34 22.78
N LEU A 402 9.03 13.14 22.93
CA LEU A 402 9.93 14.10 23.59
C LEU A 402 9.95 15.45 22.86
N TYR A 403 9.99 15.45 21.53
CA TYR A 403 9.95 16.67 20.73
C TYR A 403 8.65 17.46 20.95
N HIS A 404 7.48 16.82 20.82
CA HIS A 404 6.21 17.50 21.04
C HIS A 404 6.08 18.01 22.48
N LYS A 405 6.44 17.22 23.50
CA LYS A 405 6.41 17.64 24.90
C LYS A 405 7.33 18.83 25.19
N SER A 406 8.55 18.84 24.65
CA SER A 406 9.48 19.97 24.81
C SER A 406 8.95 21.30 24.22
N LYS A 407 8.22 21.23 23.08
CA LYS A 407 7.57 22.42 22.49
C LYS A 407 6.49 23.03 23.38
N PHE A 408 5.72 22.23 24.11
CA PHE A 408 4.69 22.74 25.01
C PHE A 408 5.25 23.49 26.23
N VAL A 409 6.41 23.04 26.75
CA VAL A 409 7.09 23.72 27.87
C VAL A 409 7.70 25.07 27.46
N CYS A 410 8.18 25.17 26.21
CA CYS A 410 8.84 26.37 25.68
C CYS A 410 7.92 27.36 24.94
N ASN A 411 6.60 27.37 25.18
CA ASN A 411 5.71 28.36 24.55
C ASN A 411 5.60 29.65 25.43
N PRO A 412 6.30 30.75 25.08
CA PRO A 412 6.41 31.92 25.95
C PRO A 412 5.07 32.63 26.20
N VAL A 413 4.11 32.49 25.26
CA VAL A 413 2.78 33.10 25.39
C VAL A 413 1.97 32.45 26.53
N ILE A 414 2.10 31.14 26.72
CA ILE A 414 1.40 30.42 27.79
C ILE A 414 2.11 30.63 29.13
N ALA A 415 3.45 30.63 29.15
CA ALA A 415 4.22 30.94 30.36
C ALA A 415 3.90 32.35 30.91
N ALA A 416 3.80 33.35 30.03
CA ALA A 416 3.41 34.71 30.38
C ALA A 416 1.96 34.82 30.91
N LEU A 417 1.03 34.04 30.36
CA LEU A 417 -0.37 34.00 30.83
C LEU A 417 -0.55 33.23 32.15
N ALA A 418 0.32 32.25 32.42
CA ALA A 418 0.30 31.44 33.65
C ALA A 418 1.04 32.09 34.84
N GLY A 419 1.64 33.27 34.65
CA GLY A 419 2.26 34.05 35.73
C GLY A 419 3.62 33.53 36.24
N PHE A 420 4.26 32.61 35.51
CA PHE A 420 5.61 32.17 35.85
C PHE A 420 6.64 33.25 35.45
N PRO A 421 7.62 33.59 36.32
CA PRO A 421 8.61 34.61 35.99
C PRO A 421 9.56 34.14 34.87
N ASN A 422 9.93 35.06 33.98
CA ASN A 422 10.82 34.79 32.83
C ASN A 422 12.15 34.14 33.25
N ILE A 423 12.34 32.86 32.95
CA ILE A 423 13.65 32.19 32.98
C ILE A 423 14.33 32.42 31.64
N SER A 424 14.81 33.64 31.41
CA SER A 424 15.59 33.99 30.21
C SER A 424 16.74 34.97 30.48
N THR A 425 17.22 35.02 31.72
CA THR A 425 18.51 35.62 32.12
C THR A 425 18.92 35.06 33.49
N LEU A 426 20.04 34.32 33.57
CA LEU A 426 21.03 34.32 34.67
C LEU A 426 21.99 33.12 34.55
N SER A 427 23.10 33.33 33.86
CA SER A 427 24.27 32.47 33.95
C SER A 427 25.18 32.90 35.11
N SER A 428 25.05 32.31 36.31
CA SER A 428 26.15 32.09 37.28
C SER A 428 25.66 31.69 38.69
N GLY A 429 26.18 30.58 39.23
CA GLY A 429 26.59 30.52 40.65
C GLY A 429 25.57 30.22 41.75
N GLY A 430 24.54 29.40 41.51
CA GLY A 430 23.67 28.85 42.56
C GLY A 430 23.74 27.31 42.64
N PRO A 431 23.50 26.68 43.81
CA PRO A 431 23.49 25.22 43.92
C PRO A 431 22.33 24.62 43.10
N ALA A 432 22.58 23.47 42.48
CA ALA A 432 21.68 22.88 41.49
C ALA A 432 20.28 22.56 42.05
N SER A 433 19.26 23.25 41.54
CA SER A 433 17.87 22.76 41.57
C SER A 433 17.66 21.80 40.40
N ALA A 434 17.05 20.64 40.66
CA ALA A 434 17.03 19.51 39.76
C ALA A 434 16.32 19.79 38.41
N PRO A 435 16.95 19.51 37.25
CA PRO A 435 16.27 19.52 35.96
C PRO A 435 15.50 18.20 35.78
N THR A 436 14.18 18.22 36.03
CA THR A 436 13.32 17.03 35.89
C THR A 436 12.50 17.04 34.59
N SER A 437 13.12 17.43 33.46
CA SER A 437 12.53 17.17 32.16
C SER A 437 12.84 15.74 31.72
N ARG A 438 11.85 15.04 31.15
CA ARG A 438 11.99 13.65 30.66
C ARG A 438 13.16 13.47 29.69
N LYS A 439 13.46 14.52 28.90
CA LYS A 439 14.59 14.59 27.97
C LYS A 439 15.94 14.48 28.69
N ASP A 440 16.10 15.12 29.84
CA ASP A 440 17.39 15.20 30.53
C ASP A 440 17.76 13.85 31.18
N LEU A 441 16.76 13.12 31.68
CA LEU A 441 16.90 11.76 32.22
C LEU A 441 17.46 10.76 31.19
N VAL A 442 17.16 10.93 29.90
CA VAL A 442 17.59 10.04 28.82
C VAL A 442 18.63 10.67 27.89
N ALA A 443 19.22 11.81 28.25
CA ALA A 443 20.10 12.58 27.34
C ALA A 443 21.31 11.77 26.85
N SER A 444 21.92 10.95 27.72
CA SER A 444 23.03 10.05 27.35
C SER A 444 22.61 8.95 26.37
N ILE A 445 21.40 8.39 26.55
CA ILE A 445 20.80 7.41 25.64
C ILE A 445 20.52 8.05 24.29
N LEU A 446 19.95 9.27 24.24
CA LEU A 446 19.67 9.97 22.98
C LEU A 446 20.94 10.29 22.18
N SER A 447 22.10 10.49 22.83
CA SER A 447 23.39 10.63 22.14
C SER A 447 23.82 9.30 21.51
N GLN A 448 23.74 8.18 22.26
CA GLN A 448 24.00 6.84 21.71
C GLN A 448 23.06 6.47 20.55
N VAL A 449 21.76 6.79 20.65
CA VAL A 449 20.79 6.58 19.57
C VAL A 449 21.15 7.40 18.32
N ARG A 450 21.71 8.63 18.45
CA ARG A 450 22.25 9.36 17.28
C ARG A 450 23.40 8.60 16.63
N HIS A 451 24.33 8.04 17.41
CA HIS A 451 25.43 7.23 16.85
C HIS A 451 24.90 6.04 16.05
N VAL A 452 23.92 5.30 16.56
CA VAL A 452 23.30 4.16 15.85
C VAL A 452 22.58 4.66 14.58
N MET A 453 21.72 5.68 14.69
CA MET A 453 20.93 6.20 13.56
C MET A 453 21.81 6.78 12.43
N ILE A 454 22.95 7.39 12.76
CA ILE A 454 23.92 7.88 11.77
C ILE A 454 24.69 6.72 11.15
N SER A 455 25.15 5.75 11.95
CA SER A 455 26.01 4.66 11.47
C SER A 455 25.25 3.61 10.65
N LYS A 456 23.94 3.43 10.90
CA LYS A 456 23.04 2.51 10.20
C LYS A 456 22.07 3.17 9.21
N MET A 457 22.29 4.44 8.85
CA MET A 457 21.38 5.13 7.93
C MET A 457 21.22 4.33 6.64
N VAL A 458 19.98 4.02 6.25
CA VAL A 458 19.68 3.24 5.03
C VAL A 458 19.84 4.11 3.79
N LYS A 459 20.13 3.47 2.65
CA LYS A 459 20.38 4.13 1.37
C LYS A 459 19.15 4.92 0.88
N PRO A 460 19.30 6.23 0.55
CA PRO A 460 18.22 7.06 0.01
C PRO A 460 17.97 6.80 -1.49
N SER A 461 16.76 7.16 -1.95
CA SER A 461 16.27 6.86 -3.31
C SER A 461 17.05 7.48 -4.47
N GLU A 462 17.82 8.53 -4.17
CA GLU A 462 18.63 9.31 -5.11
C GLU A 462 20.05 8.76 -5.28
N VAL A 463 20.49 7.82 -4.45
CA VAL A 463 21.80 7.17 -4.56
C VAL A 463 21.66 5.91 -5.41
N LEU A 464 22.01 6.05 -6.70
CA LEU A 464 21.87 5.02 -7.74
C LEU A 464 23.08 4.06 -7.80
N ILE A 465 24.09 4.30 -6.97
CA ILE A 465 25.34 3.54 -6.95
C ILE A 465 25.37 2.68 -5.70
N VAL A 466 25.67 1.39 -5.87
CA VAL A 466 25.75 0.39 -4.79
C VAL A 466 26.99 -0.48 -4.97
N GLU A 467 27.47 -1.06 -3.88
CA GLU A 467 28.45 -2.15 -3.89
C GLU A 467 27.70 -3.47 -4.14
N ASP A 468 28.18 -4.30 -5.06
CA ASP A 468 27.60 -5.61 -5.33
C ASP A 468 28.20 -6.72 -4.44
N GLU A 469 27.71 -7.95 -4.57
CA GLU A 469 28.20 -9.12 -3.82
C GLU A 469 29.70 -9.43 -4.05
N ASN A 470 30.30 -8.87 -5.11
CA ASN A 470 31.71 -9.04 -5.46
C ASN A 470 32.60 -7.89 -4.92
N GLY A 471 32.01 -6.86 -4.32
CA GLY A 471 32.71 -5.63 -3.93
C GLY A 471 32.95 -4.64 -5.08
N GLU A 472 32.26 -4.81 -6.22
CA GLU A 472 32.34 -3.87 -7.34
C GLU A 472 31.25 -2.79 -7.24
N ILE A 473 31.60 -1.56 -7.63
CA ILE A 473 30.67 -0.42 -7.58
C ILE A 473 29.82 -0.39 -8.84
N VAL A 474 28.54 -0.75 -8.70
CA VAL A 474 27.58 -0.91 -9.80
C VAL A 474 26.41 0.08 -9.72
N ARG A 475 25.67 0.18 -10.83
CA ARG A 475 24.44 0.98 -10.93
C ARG A 475 23.23 0.13 -10.56
N GLU A 476 22.50 0.51 -9.53
CA GLU A 476 21.21 -0.07 -9.17
C GLU A 476 20.16 0.21 -10.27
N THR A 477 19.34 -0.79 -10.60
CA THR A 477 18.29 -0.67 -11.64
C THR A 477 16.87 -0.75 -11.08
N THR A 478 16.71 -1.22 -9.85
CA THR A 478 15.43 -1.48 -9.18
C THR A 478 15.44 -0.85 -7.79
N LYS A 479 14.36 -0.14 -7.43
CA LYS A 479 14.23 0.46 -6.10
C LYS A 479 13.62 -0.52 -5.12
N ASP A 480 14.29 -0.75 -3.99
CA ASP A 480 13.74 -1.49 -2.86
C ASP A 480 12.71 -0.63 -2.11
N THR A 481 11.45 -1.04 -2.12
CA THR A 481 10.36 -0.33 -1.44
C THR A 481 10.40 -0.44 0.09
N GLU A 482 10.98 -1.52 0.63
CA GLU A 482 11.09 -1.76 2.06
C GLU A 482 12.21 -0.90 2.67
N ALA A 483 13.39 -0.92 2.06
CA ALA A 483 14.50 -0.04 2.42
C ALA A 483 14.10 1.46 2.37
N LEU A 484 13.30 1.86 1.37
CA LEU A 484 12.77 3.22 1.29
C LEU A 484 11.76 3.57 2.39
N SER A 485 11.03 2.60 2.93
CA SER A 485 10.16 2.80 4.09
C SER A 485 10.97 2.97 5.36
N GLN A 486 11.98 2.12 5.56
CA GLN A 486 12.93 2.18 6.69
C GLN A 486 13.69 3.51 6.70
N TYR A 487 14.22 3.95 5.55
CA TYR A 487 14.88 5.25 5.39
C TYR A 487 13.96 6.41 5.81
N LYS A 488 12.66 6.39 5.48
CA LYS A 488 11.71 7.43 5.92
C LYS A 488 11.58 7.49 7.44
N THR A 489 11.44 6.35 8.12
CA THR A 489 11.35 6.31 9.59
C THR A 489 12.68 6.74 10.24
N MET A 490 13.83 6.36 9.67
CA MET A 490 15.15 6.82 10.14
C MET A 490 15.34 8.33 9.97
N HIS A 491 14.98 8.87 8.80
CA HIS A 491 14.97 10.30 8.50
C HIS A 491 14.14 11.09 9.51
N GLU A 492 12.89 10.67 9.76
CA GLU A 492 12.03 11.34 10.74
C GLU A 492 12.62 11.28 12.16
N THR A 493 13.12 10.11 12.57
CA THR A 493 13.76 9.90 13.89
C THR A 493 14.99 10.79 14.07
N LEU A 494 15.87 10.85 13.07
CA LEU A 494 17.10 11.65 13.13
C LEU A 494 16.81 13.16 13.09
N VAL A 495 15.77 13.60 12.37
CA VAL A 495 15.27 14.99 12.42
C VAL A 495 14.77 15.32 13.83
N TYR A 496 13.97 14.48 14.49
CA TYR A 496 13.55 14.72 15.88
C TYR A 496 14.75 14.75 16.84
N LEU A 497 15.73 13.85 16.70
CA LEU A 497 16.96 13.86 17.49
C LEU A 497 17.76 15.16 17.30
N THR A 498 17.85 15.66 16.07
CA THR A 498 18.51 16.94 15.75
C THR A 498 17.78 18.12 16.38
N HIS A 499 16.44 18.15 16.34
CA HIS A 499 15.67 19.17 17.06
C HIS A 499 15.84 19.09 18.59
N LEU A 500 15.99 17.88 19.15
CA LEU A 500 16.17 17.69 20.59
C LEU A 500 17.56 18.17 21.06
N ASN A 501 18.61 17.97 20.27
CA ASN A 501 19.94 18.56 20.51
C ASN A 501 20.72 18.58 19.19
N TYR A 502 20.83 19.74 18.55
CA TYR A 502 21.51 19.87 17.27
C TYR A 502 23.03 19.95 17.44
N ASP A 503 23.54 20.52 18.55
CA ASP A 503 24.97 20.62 18.81
C ASP A 503 25.61 19.21 18.95
N ASP A 504 24.91 18.29 19.62
CA ASP A 504 25.30 16.87 19.74
C ASP A 504 25.24 16.15 18.38
N THR A 505 24.20 16.37 17.56
CA THR A 505 24.17 15.85 16.18
C THR A 505 25.31 16.41 15.31
N GLU A 506 25.56 17.73 15.34
CA GLU A 506 26.64 18.37 14.58
C GLU A 506 28.00 17.81 15.00
N THR A 507 28.24 17.68 16.31
CA THR A 507 29.49 17.13 16.86
C THR A 507 29.73 15.70 16.38
N ILE A 508 28.76 14.79 16.55
CA ILE A 508 28.88 13.38 16.14
C ILE A 508 29.14 13.26 14.63
N MET A 509 28.45 14.06 13.81
CA MET A 509 28.64 14.02 12.35
C MET A 509 30.01 14.56 11.92
N LEU A 510 30.51 15.64 12.54
CA LEU A 510 31.81 16.23 12.22
C LEU A 510 32.99 15.40 12.75
N GLU A 511 32.86 14.75 13.91
CA GLU A 511 33.85 13.79 14.41
C GLU A 511 33.97 12.59 13.47
N LYS A 512 32.85 11.97 13.08
CA LYS A 512 32.84 10.88 12.09
C LYS A 512 33.40 11.31 10.74
N LEU A 513 33.08 12.52 10.26
CA LEU A 513 33.64 13.04 9.00
C LEU A 513 35.16 13.22 9.09
N THR A 514 35.65 13.74 10.22
CA THR A 514 37.09 13.90 10.49
C THR A 514 37.79 12.53 10.49
N ALA A 515 37.20 11.50 11.11
CA ALA A 515 37.72 10.13 11.07
C ALA A 515 37.77 9.53 9.64
N GLN A 516 36.83 9.89 8.75
CA GLN A 516 36.91 9.52 7.32
C GLN A 516 38.05 10.23 6.57
N VAL A 517 38.30 11.51 6.89
CA VAL A 517 39.33 12.35 6.25
C VAL A 517 40.74 11.98 6.73
N GLU A 518 40.94 11.82 8.03
CA GLU A 518 42.20 11.34 8.62
C GLU A 518 42.49 9.88 8.26
N GLY A 519 41.44 9.11 7.99
CA GLY A 519 41.53 7.72 7.53
C GLY A 519 41.53 6.67 8.65
N THR A 520 41.18 7.06 9.87
CA THR A 520 41.08 6.16 11.03
C THR A 520 39.92 5.18 10.93
N GLU A 521 38.78 5.63 10.37
CA GLU A 521 37.56 4.82 10.18
C GLU A 521 37.16 4.67 8.70
N TRP A 522 38.08 4.90 7.76
CA TRP A 522 37.76 4.96 6.33
C TRP A 522 37.17 3.65 5.78
N SER A 523 35.92 3.70 5.35
CA SER A 523 35.28 2.67 4.53
C SER A 523 34.18 3.29 3.66
N TRP A 524 33.79 2.61 2.59
CA TRP A 524 32.69 3.08 1.73
C TRP A 524 31.38 3.14 2.51
N ASN A 525 31.07 2.10 3.30
CA ASN A 525 29.88 2.07 4.14
C ASN A 525 29.84 3.23 5.15
N ASN A 526 30.94 3.47 5.88
CA ASN A 526 30.98 4.52 6.91
C ASN A 526 30.84 5.93 6.32
N LEU A 527 31.42 6.19 5.13
CA LEU A 527 31.20 7.46 4.44
C LEU A 527 29.76 7.58 3.93
N ASN A 528 29.22 6.50 3.35
CA ASN A 528 27.88 6.44 2.81
C ASN A 528 26.83 6.74 3.88
N THR A 529 26.77 5.95 4.96
CA THR A 529 25.74 6.12 6.01
C THR A 529 25.82 7.49 6.68
N LEU A 530 27.05 7.99 6.92
CA LEU A 530 27.29 9.36 7.38
C LEU A 530 26.71 10.41 6.41
N CYS A 531 27.03 10.34 5.12
CA CYS A 531 26.57 11.33 4.14
C CYS A 531 25.06 11.23 3.87
N TRP A 532 24.49 10.03 3.93
CA TRP A 532 23.04 9.80 3.88
C TRP A 532 22.34 10.46 5.08
N ALA A 533 22.91 10.30 6.28
CA ALA A 533 22.43 10.94 7.50
C ALA A 533 22.54 12.47 7.44
N ILE A 534 23.68 13.01 6.98
CA ILE A 534 23.89 14.45 6.75
C ILE A 534 22.85 15.03 5.78
N GLY A 535 22.54 14.34 4.68
CA GLY A 535 21.52 14.81 3.74
C GLY A 535 20.08 14.70 4.27
N SER A 536 19.79 13.71 5.13
CA SER A 536 18.45 13.51 5.71
C SER A 536 18.01 14.68 6.60
N ILE A 537 18.91 15.23 7.43
CA ILE A 537 18.57 16.30 8.39
C ILE A 537 18.36 17.70 7.75
N SER A 538 18.23 17.78 6.42
CA SER A 538 18.07 19.03 5.68
C SER A 538 16.88 19.86 6.16
N GLY A 539 17.14 21.11 6.55
CA GLY A 539 16.11 22.00 7.08
C GLY A 539 15.71 21.75 8.53
N ALA A 540 16.33 20.80 9.26
CA ALA A 540 16.14 20.66 10.71
C ALA A 540 16.90 21.74 11.51
N MET A 541 17.99 22.27 10.96
CA MET A 541 18.80 23.35 11.55
C MET A 541 18.32 24.75 11.13
N SER A 542 18.69 25.77 11.91
CA SER A 542 18.59 27.19 11.50
C SER A 542 19.49 27.46 10.29
N GLU A 543 19.18 28.50 9.50
CA GLU A 543 19.97 28.83 8.30
C GLU A 543 21.44 29.17 8.60
N GLU A 544 21.71 29.76 9.78
CA GLU A 544 23.07 30.10 10.20
C GLU A 544 23.88 28.85 10.60
N ASN A 545 23.28 27.94 11.38
CA ASN A 545 23.93 26.70 11.80
C ASN A 545 24.10 25.76 10.60
N GLU A 546 23.06 25.58 9.78
CA GLU A 546 23.11 24.81 8.52
C GLU A 546 24.23 25.32 7.60
N LYS A 547 24.36 26.64 7.45
CA LYS A 547 25.44 27.25 6.67
C LYS A 547 26.82 26.95 7.25
N ARG A 548 27.02 27.08 8.57
CA ARG A 548 28.31 26.78 9.22
C ARG A 548 28.68 25.32 9.00
N PHE A 549 27.76 24.41 9.28
CA PHE A 549 27.91 22.97 9.14
C PHE A 549 28.25 22.56 7.70
N LEU A 550 27.43 22.97 6.73
CA LEU A 550 27.63 22.61 5.31
C LEU A 550 28.91 23.17 4.70
N VAL A 551 29.37 24.34 5.14
CA VAL A 551 30.64 24.91 4.67
C VAL A 551 31.84 24.05 5.10
N THR A 552 31.77 23.38 6.24
CA THR A 552 32.77 22.38 6.66
C THR A 552 32.61 21.10 5.86
N VAL A 553 31.42 20.48 5.91
CA VAL A 553 31.12 19.21 5.23
C VAL A 553 31.49 19.22 3.74
N ILE A 554 31.07 20.24 2.99
CA ILE A 554 31.31 20.31 1.54
C ILE A 554 32.81 20.50 1.23
N LYS A 555 33.55 21.25 2.05
CA LYS A 555 35.02 21.39 1.87
C LYS A 555 35.73 20.08 2.11
N ASP A 556 35.38 19.39 3.20
CA ASP A 556 36.06 18.17 3.61
C ASP A 556 35.76 17.03 2.64
N LEU A 557 34.52 16.90 2.15
CA LEU A 557 34.17 15.95 1.09
C LEU A 557 34.85 16.28 -0.26
N LEU A 558 34.97 17.55 -0.63
CA LEU A 558 35.72 17.94 -1.83
C LEU A 558 37.23 17.63 -1.70
N GLY A 559 37.83 17.93 -0.55
CA GLY A 559 39.22 17.55 -0.25
C GLY A 559 39.43 16.04 -0.27
N LEU A 560 38.49 15.28 0.31
CA LEU A 560 38.47 13.82 0.29
C LEU A 560 38.41 13.27 -1.15
N CYS A 561 37.63 13.90 -2.03
CA CYS A 561 37.51 13.55 -3.45
C CYS A 561 38.82 13.78 -4.23
N GLU A 562 39.64 14.75 -3.81
CA GLU A 562 40.97 15.01 -4.38
C GLU A 562 42.05 14.09 -3.79
N MET A 563 41.95 13.78 -2.49
CA MET A 563 42.91 12.93 -1.76
C MET A 563 42.79 11.44 -2.14
N LYS A 564 41.57 10.89 -2.23
CA LYS A 564 41.35 9.46 -2.48
C LYS A 564 41.66 9.11 -3.94
N ARG A 565 42.37 7.99 -4.14
CA ARG A 565 42.78 7.45 -5.45
C ARG A 565 41.97 6.19 -5.78
N GLY A 566 41.92 5.83 -7.07
CA GLY A 566 41.05 4.76 -7.57
C GLY A 566 39.73 5.32 -8.11
N LYS A 567 39.11 4.60 -9.05
CA LYS A 567 37.86 5.05 -9.68
C LYS A 567 36.68 4.89 -8.74
N ASP A 568 36.61 3.76 -8.06
CA ASP A 568 35.54 3.32 -7.16
C ASP A 568 35.45 4.26 -5.96
N ASN A 569 36.59 4.51 -5.30
CA ASN A 569 36.72 5.52 -4.23
C ASN A 569 36.23 6.92 -4.67
N LYS A 570 36.50 7.32 -5.91
CA LYS A 570 36.04 8.62 -6.43
C LYS A 570 34.55 8.62 -6.76
N ALA A 571 34.00 7.53 -7.28
CA ALA A 571 32.57 7.38 -7.50
C ALA A 571 31.78 7.42 -6.18
N VAL A 572 32.27 6.74 -5.14
CA VAL A 572 31.67 6.74 -3.79
C VAL A 572 31.75 8.13 -3.13
N VAL A 573 32.86 8.85 -3.23
CA VAL A 573 32.91 10.23 -2.68
C VAL A 573 32.05 11.19 -3.51
N ALA A 574 32.03 11.04 -4.84
CA ALA A 574 31.20 11.86 -5.73
C ALA A 574 29.69 11.65 -5.50
N SER A 575 29.24 10.39 -5.35
CA SER A 575 27.82 10.07 -5.10
C SER A 575 27.33 10.73 -3.80
N ASN A 576 28.15 10.68 -2.75
CA ASN A 576 27.87 11.31 -1.46
C ASN A 576 27.85 12.84 -1.54
N ILE A 577 28.81 13.47 -2.25
CA ILE A 577 28.76 14.92 -2.51
C ILE A 577 27.46 15.28 -3.24
N MET A 578 27.14 14.58 -4.33
CA MET A 578 25.96 14.85 -5.16
C MET A 578 24.65 14.71 -4.38
N TYR A 579 24.53 13.66 -3.57
CA TYR A 579 23.39 13.48 -2.68
C TYR A 579 23.27 14.63 -1.68
N VAL A 580 24.34 14.94 -0.92
CA VAL A 580 24.31 16.00 0.11
C VAL A 580 23.93 17.34 -0.52
N VAL A 581 24.63 17.82 -1.56
CA VAL A 581 24.31 19.12 -2.17
C VAL A 581 22.90 19.15 -2.79
N GLY A 582 22.41 18.01 -3.28
CA GLY A 582 21.06 17.85 -3.79
C GLY A 582 19.96 17.98 -2.72
N GLN A 583 20.25 17.73 -1.43
CA GLN A 583 19.28 17.90 -0.34
C GLN A 583 19.21 19.33 0.22
N TYR A 584 20.18 20.21 -0.08
CA TYR A 584 20.29 21.55 0.53
C TYR A 584 20.08 22.73 -0.46
N PRO A 585 18.95 22.80 -1.20
CA PRO A 585 18.70 23.90 -2.14
C PRO A 585 18.53 25.26 -1.42
N ARG A 586 18.16 25.30 -0.14
CA ARG A 586 18.11 26.53 0.68
C ARG A 586 19.49 27.20 0.75
N PHE A 587 20.50 26.45 1.17
CA PHE A 587 21.91 26.88 1.20
C PHE A 587 22.40 27.32 -0.20
N LEU A 588 22.11 26.54 -1.24
CA LEU A 588 22.52 26.86 -2.61
C LEU A 588 21.88 28.15 -3.15
N ARG A 589 20.59 28.41 -2.87
CA ARG A 589 19.90 29.67 -3.22
C ARG A 589 20.56 30.89 -2.56
N ALA A 590 21.05 30.75 -1.33
CA ALA A 590 21.73 31.81 -0.58
C ALA A 590 23.19 32.05 -1.03
N HIS A 591 23.86 31.05 -1.62
CA HIS A 591 25.31 31.07 -1.83
C HIS A 591 25.73 30.78 -3.29
N TRP A 592 25.55 31.77 -4.16
CA TRP A 592 25.86 31.69 -5.60
C TRP A 592 27.21 31.05 -5.93
N LYS A 593 28.30 31.45 -5.24
CA LYS A 593 29.64 30.91 -5.51
C LYS A 593 29.69 29.38 -5.30
N PHE A 594 29.03 28.87 -4.25
CA PHE A 594 28.93 27.43 -4.01
C PHE A 594 28.05 26.76 -5.07
N LEU A 595 26.89 27.34 -5.42
CA LEU A 595 26.02 26.82 -6.46
C LEU A 595 26.76 26.68 -7.81
N ARG A 596 27.51 27.70 -8.25
CA ARG A 596 28.31 27.64 -9.48
C ARG A 596 29.42 26.58 -9.41
N THR A 597 30.14 26.49 -8.29
CA THR A 597 31.16 25.45 -8.09
C THR A 597 30.56 24.03 -8.13
N VAL A 598 29.41 23.80 -7.48
CA VAL A 598 28.71 22.51 -7.49
C VAL A 598 28.26 22.16 -8.91
N VAL A 599 27.59 23.07 -9.63
CA VAL A 599 27.12 22.80 -11.00
C VAL A 599 28.26 22.51 -11.97
N ASN A 600 29.37 23.26 -11.88
CA ASN A 600 30.57 22.94 -12.67
C ASN A 600 31.15 21.56 -12.32
N LYS A 601 31.09 21.15 -11.05
CA LYS A 601 31.52 19.80 -10.62
C LYS A 601 30.58 18.70 -11.14
N LEU A 602 29.27 18.96 -11.20
CA LEU A 602 28.32 18.04 -11.86
C LEU A 602 28.66 17.89 -13.35
N PHE A 603 29.05 18.95 -14.05
CA PHE A 603 29.51 18.85 -15.43
C PHE A 603 30.81 18.06 -15.58
N GLU A 604 31.73 18.10 -14.61
CA GLU A 604 32.88 17.18 -14.58
C GLU A 604 32.42 15.71 -14.40
N PHE A 605 31.51 15.44 -13.47
CA PHE A 605 30.98 14.09 -13.23
C PHE A 605 30.16 13.53 -14.41
N MET A 606 29.53 14.38 -15.22
CA MET A 606 28.91 14.00 -16.50
C MET A 606 29.90 13.44 -17.54
N HIS A 607 31.21 13.67 -17.36
CA HIS A 607 32.25 13.09 -18.22
C HIS A 607 32.97 11.88 -17.60
N GLU A 608 32.65 11.50 -16.37
CA GLU A 608 33.19 10.30 -15.73
C GLU A 608 32.45 9.05 -16.24
N LEU A 609 33.19 8.05 -16.71
CA LEU A 609 32.62 6.86 -17.36
C LEU A 609 32.31 5.72 -16.38
N HIS A 610 32.31 6.03 -15.08
CA HIS A 610 31.95 5.08 -14.04
C HIS A 610 30.44 4.81 -14.03
N PRO A 611 29.99 3.54 -13.98
CA PRO A 611 28.57 3.20 -13.84
C PRO A 611 27.86 4.04 -12.78
N GLY A 612 26.68 4.56 -13.13
CA GLY A 612 25.80 5.34 -12.25
C GLY A 612 26.20 6.81 -11.99
N VAL A 613 27.47 7.19 -12.14
CA VAL A 613 27.94 8.55 -11.79
C VAL A 613 27.32 9.62 -12.69
N GLN A 614 27.25 9.39 -14.01
CA GLN A 614 26.64 10.33 -14.95
C GLN A 614 25.13 10.50 -14.71
N ASP A 615 24.42 9.42 -14.36
CA ASP A 615 22.99 9.46 -14.05
C ASP A 615 22.75 10.28 -12.78
N MET A 616 23.48 10.00 -11.69
CA MET A 616 23.41 10.79 -10.46
C MET A 616 23.76 12.26 -10.71
N ALA A 617 24.72 12.56 -11.59
CA ALA A 617 25.06 13.93 -11.95
C ALA A 617 23.94 14.64 -12.71
N CYS A 618 23.26 13.95 -13.63
CA CYS A 618 22.11 14.49 -14.38
C CYS A 618 20.89 14.68 -13.49
N ASP A 619 20.55 13.72 -12.63
CA ASP A 619 19.40 13.80 -11.72
C ASP A 619 19.61 14.86 -10.62
N THR A 620 20.83 14.95 -10.07
CA THR A 620 21.21 16.03 -9.14
C THR A 620 21.16 17.39 -9.82
N PHE A 621 21.64 17.48 -11.07
CA PHE A 621 21.57 18.71 -11.86
C PHE A 621 20.11 19.12 -12.13
N LEU A 622 19.21 18.18 -12.45
CA LEU A 622 17.78 18.45 -12.60
C LEU A 622 17.15 18.95 -11.29
N LYS A 623 17.40 18.28 -10.16
CA LYS A 623 16.90 18.65 -8.83
C LYS A 623 17.33 20.07 -8.43
N ILE A 624 18.61 20.40 -8.65
CA ILE A 624 19.15 21.76 -8.40
C ILE A 624 18.55 22.76 -9.39
N SER A 625 18.41 22.41 -10.67
CA SER A 625 17.86 23.30 -11.71
C SER A 625 16.42 23.70 -11.42
N GLN A 626 15.58 22.76 -11.00
CA GLN A 626 14.20 23.02 -10.59
C GLN A 626 14.14 23.94 -9.37
N LYS A 627 14.82 23.59 -8.27
CA LYS A 627 14.74 24.33 -6.99
C LYS A 627 15.53 25.65 -6.98
N CYS A 628 16.45 25.87 -7.93
CA CYS A 628 17.24 27.10 -8.05
C CYS A 628 17.02 27.88 -9.37
N ARG A 629 16.02 27.52 -10.21
CA ARG A 629 15.80 28.05 -11.57
C ARG A 629 16.07 29.56 -11.77
N ARG A 630 15.45 30.41 -10.92
CA ARG A 630 15.62 31.89 -10.96
C ARG A 630 17.07 32.37 -10.87
N LYS A 631 17.98 31.64 -10.18
CA LYS A 631 19.39 32.03 -10.01
C LYS A 631 20.22 31.89 -11.29
N PHE A 632 19.82 31.01 -12.21
CA PHE A 632 20.58 30.75 -13.45
C PHE A 632 20.25 31.74 -14.58
N VAL A 633 19.02 32.25 -14.62
CA VAL A 633 18.55 33.23 -15.63
C VAL A 633 18.83 34.70 -15.24
N THR A 634 18.97 34.98 -13.94
CA THR A 634 19.31 36.31 -13.41
C THR A 634 20.81 36.57 -13.36
N LEU A 635 21.23 37.82 -13.58
CA LEU A 635 22.63 38.23 -13.47
C LEU A 635 23.07 38.23 -11.99
N GLN A 636 24.12 37.47 -11.68
CA GLN A 636 24.62 37.32 -10.31
C GLN A 636 25.76 38.30 -10.01
N PHE A 637 25.96 38.63 -8.73
CA PHE A 637 26.96 39.60 -8.31
C PHE A 637 28.39 39.17 -8.69
N LYS A 638 29.11 40.06 -9.38
CA LYS A 638 30.45 39.86 -9.99
C LYS A 638 30.51 38.93 -11.20
N GLU A 639 29.38 38.53 -11.77
CA GLU A 639 29.34 37.84 -13.08
C GLU A 639 29.15 38.85 -14.23
N THR A 640 29.54 38.45 -15.45
CA THR A 640 29.41 39.29 -16.66
C THR A 640 28.14 39.01 -17.47
N CYS A 641 27.61 37.80 -17.39
CA CYS A 641 26.33 37.40 -17.98
C CYS A 641 25.63 36.37 -17.06
N PRO A 642 24.31 36.14 -17.24
CA PRO A 642 23.62 35.06 -16.53
C PRO A 642 24.13 33.68 -16.95
N PHE A 643 24.28 32.78 -15.98
CA PHE A 643 24.96 31.48 -16.17
C PHE A 643 24.31 30.59 -17.23
N VAL A 644 23.00 30.72 -17.45
CA VAL A 644 22.30 30.01 -18.54
C VAL A 644 22.92 30.29 -19.92
N GLU A 645 23.47 31.48 -20.16
CA GLU A 645 24.10 31.83 -21.44
C GLU A 645 25.50 31.21 -21.61
N GLU A 646 26.28 31.13 -20.52
CA GLU A 646 27.53 30.38 -20.45
C GLU A 646 27.29 28.88 -20.70
N LEU A 647 26.27 28.32 -20.03
CA LEU A 647 25.85 26.93 -20.17
C LEU A 647 25.45 26.60 -21.61
N LEU A 648 24.54 27.38 -22.22
CA LEU A 648 24.08 27.15 -23.58
C LEU A 648 25.23 27.25 -24.61
N THR A 649 26.23 28.10 -24.36
CA THR A 649 27.43 28.19 -25.19
C THR A 649 28.33 26.95 -25.03
N ALA A 650 28.43 26.39 -23.82
CA ALA A 650 29.20 25.19 -23.52
C ALA A 650 28.44 23.87 -23.81
N LEU A 651 27.15 23.93 -24.14
CA LEU A 651 26.23 22.78 -24.29
C LEU A 651 26.81 21.62 -25.12
N PRO A 652 27.40 21.81 -26.32
CA PRO A 652 27.92 20.71 -27.14
C PRO A 652 29.07 19.94 -26.46
N LYS A 653 29.83 20.61 -25.59
CA LYS A 653 30.90 19.99 -24.80
C LYS A 653 30.30 19.21 -23.62
N ILE A 654 29.38 19.82 -22.88
CA ILE A 654 28.81 19.25 -21.65
C ILE A 654 28.13 17.90 -21.92
N VAL A 655 27.36 17.79 -23.00
CA VAL A 655 26.57 16.57 -23.30
C VAL A 655 27.33 15.52 -24.13
N SER A 656 28.61 15.74 -24.44
CA SER A 656 29.35 14.94 -25.44
C SER A 656 29.57 13.47 -25.06
N HIS A 657 29.63 13.15 -23.76
CA HIS A 657 29.79 11.78 -23.24
C HIS A 657 28.49 11.21 -22.64
N LEU A 658 27.36 11.92 -22.74
CA LEU A 658 26.10 11.50 -22.12
C LEU A 658 25.32 10.52 -23.00
N GLU A 659 24.71 9.53 -22.36
CA GLU A 659 23.77 8.61 -22.99
C GLU A 659 22.42 9.29 -23.30
N THR A 660 21.58 8.63 -24.11
CA THR A 660 20.35 9.26 -24.62
C THR A 660 19.37 9.69 -23.53
N HIS A 661 19.20 8.91 -22.46
CA HIS A 661 18.32 9.29 -21.34
C HIS A 661 18.94 10.40 -20.47
N GLN A 662 20.26 10.40 -20.27
CA GLN A 662 20.97 11.47 -19.56
C GLN A 662 20.84 12.81 -20.30
N VAL A 663 20.96 12.80 -21.64
CA VAL A 663 20.69 13.98 -22.48
C VAL A 663 19.25 14.45 -22.31
N HIS A 664 18.27 13.54 -22.25
CA HIS A 664 16.86 13.89 -21.99
C HIS A 664 16.67 14.57 -20.63
N THR A 665 17.26 14.04 -19.55
CA THR A 665 17.26 14.65 -18.22
C THR A 665 17.95 16.02 -18.21
N PHE A 666 19.09 16.15 -18.90
CA PHE A 666 19.84 17.42 -18.99
C PHE A 666 19.03 18.52 -19.68
N TYR A 667 18.36 18.22 -20.78
CA TYR A 667 17.51 19.18 -21.48
C TYR A 667 16.26 19.55 -20.66
N GLU A 668 15.68 18.61 -19.90
CA GLU A 668 14.60 18.89 -18.93
C GLU A 668 15.09 19.85 -17.81
N ALA A 669 16.33 19.70 -17.34
CA ALA A 669 16.94 20.55 -16.34
C ALA A 669 17.13 22.00 -16.84
N VAL A 670 17.71 22.17 -18.02
CA VAL A 670 17.90 23.51 -18.62
C VAL A 670 16.55 24.15 -18.96
N ALA A 671 15.60 23.41 -19.52
CA ALA A 671 14.24 23.90 -19.76
C ALA A 671 13.53 24.35 -18.46
N SER A 672 13.76 23.65 -17.35
CA SER A 672 13.27 24.07 -16.03
C SER A 672 13.88 25.42 -15.58
N MET A 673 15.13 25.74 -15.96
CA MET A 673 15.70 27.07 -15.73
C MET A 673 15.01 28.13 -16.59
N LEU A 674 14.80 27.85 -17.88
CA LEU A 674 14.14 28.76 -18.84
C LEU A 674 12.69 29.08 -18.42
N SER A 675 11.99 28.16 -17.74
CA SER A 675 10.64 28.42 -17.17
C SER A 675 10.58 29.58 -16.16
N ALA A 676 11.73 30.02 -15.65
CA ALA A 676 11.85 31.14 -14.70
C ALA A 676 12.29 32.46 -15.35
N GLU A 677 12.46 32.49 -16.68
CA GLU A 677 12.68 33.74 -17.41
C GLU A 677 11.39 34.57 -17.45
N SER A 678 11.49 35.87 -17.16
CA SER A 678 10.35 36.78 -17.07
C SER A 678 10.08 37.55 -18.36
N ASP A 679 11.07 37.67 -19.26
CA ASP A 679 10.92 38.27 -20.58
C ASP A 679 10.65 37.19 -21.65
N PRO A 680 9.44 37.12 -22.24
CA PRO A 680 9.11 36.13 -23.26
C PRO A 680 10.01 36.19 -24.50
N ALA A 681 10.46 37.39 -24.91
CA ALA A 681 11.30 37.55 -26.10
C ALA A 681 12.72 37.02 -25.84
N ARG A 682 13.26 37.24 -24.65
CA ARG A 682 14.51 36.61 -24.21
C ARG A 682 14.35 35.10 -24.04
N GLY A 683 13.23 34.64 -23.48
CA GLY A 683 12.90 33.23 -23.33
C GLY A 683 12.90 32.48 -24.66
N GLU A 684 12.32 33.06 -25.71
CA GLU A 684 12.33 32.50 -27.07
C GLU A 684 13.75 32.36 -27.64
N VAL A 685 14.61 33.39 -27.49
CA VAL A 685 16.02 33.34 -27.92
C VAL A 685 16.84 32.31 -27.13
N LEU A 686 16.55 32.12 -25.84
CA LEU A 686 17.19 31.08 -25.02
C LEU A 686 16.72 29.68 -25.42
N LEU A 687 15.44 29.50 -25.75
CA LEU A 687 14.89 28.25 -26.25
C LEU A 687 15.48 27.88 -27.63
N GLU A 688 15.61 28.84 -28.55
CA GLU A 688 16.25 28.61 -29.85
C GLU A 688 17.69 28.10 -29.67
N LYS A 689 18.46 28.73 -28.78
CA LYS A 689 19.83 28.30 -28.43
C LYS A 689 19.88 26.92 -27.79
N LEU A 690 18.93 26.57 -26.92
CA LEU A 690 18.84 25.23 -26.32
C LEU A 690 18.55 24.16 -27.38
N MET A 691 17.66 24.46 -28.33
CA MET A 691 17.20 23.50 -29.33
C MET A 691 18.06 23.46 -30.60
N ASP A 692 19.07 24.33 -30.73
CA ASP A 692 20.00 24.40 -31.87
C ASP A 692 20.60 23.04 -32.27
N LEU A 693 21.07 22.25 -31.30
CA LEU A 693 21.64 20.92 -31.57
C LEU A 693 20.58 19.92 -32.11
N PRO A 694 19.44 19.66 -31.42
CA PRO A 694 18.34 18.88 -31.98
C PRO A 694 17.83 19.39 -33.34
N ASN A 695 17.69 20.70 -33.51
CA ASN A 695 17.16 21.32 -34.73
C ASN A 695 18.13 21.19 -35.91
N LYS A 696 19.44 21.27 -35.69
CA LYS A 696 20.46 20.97 -36.71
C LYS A 696 20.43 19.50 -37.13
N SER A 697 20.32 18.57 -36.18
CA SER A 697 20.17 17.13 -36.50
C SER A 697 18.87 16.87 -37.28
N TRP A 698 17.75 17.43 -36.83
CA TRP A 698 16.45 17.32 -37.50
C TRP A 698 16.53 17.83 -38.94
N LYS A 699 17.00 19.07 -39.14
CA LYS A 699 17.18 19.68 -40.46
C LYS A 699 18.13 18.89 -41.36
N GLY A 700 19.18 18.30 -40.79
CA GLY A 700 20.09 17.40 -41.50
C GLY A 700 19.37 16.16 -42.05
N ILE A 701 18.54 15.51 -41.23
CA ILE A 701 17.74 14.35 -41.66
C ILE A 701 16.69 14.76 -42.69
N MET A 702 15.94 15.84 -42.46
CA MET A 702 14.92 16.32 -43.41
C MET A 702 15.54 16.73 -44.76
N SER A 703 16.74 17.33 -44.76
CA SER A 703 17.47 17.66 -45.98
C SER A 703 18.00 16.43 -46.74
N GLN A 704 18.26 15.31 -46.05
CA GLN A 704 18.62 14.04 -46.69
C GLN A 704 17.36 13.34 -47.22
N ALA A 705 16.28 13.33 -46.42
CA ALA A 705 14.99 12.75 -46.77
C ALA A 705 14.33 13.42 -48.01
N SER A 706 14.59 14.71 -48.25
CA SER A 706 14.14 15.41 -49.45
C SER A 706 14.85 14.98 -50.73
N GLN A 707 16.01 14.33 -50.61
CA GLN A 707 16.76 13.74 -51.73
C GLN A 707 16.48 12.23 -51.85
N ASP A 708 16.44 11.52 -50.72
CA ASP A 708 16.09 10.11 -50.63
C ASP A 708 15.27 9.83 -49.35
N VAL A 709 13.98 9.52 -49.55
CA VAL A 709 13.04 9.18 -48.48
C VAL A 709 13.46 7.91 -47.73
N SER A 710 14.29 7.03 -48.32
CA SER A 710 14.76 5.80 -47.67
C SER A 710 15.53 6.05 -46.37
N VAL A 711 16.16 7.22 -46.23
CA VAL A 711 16.87 7.68 -45.02
C VAL A 711 15.95 7.71 -43.79
N LEU A 712 14.66 7.99 -43.98
CA LEU A 712 13.67 7.98 -42.89
C LEU A 712 13.41 6.56 -42.37
N TYR A 713 13.63 5.53 -43.19
CA TYR A 713 13.32 4.13 -42.87
C TYR A 713 14.54 3.33 -42.33
N ASP A 714 15.78 3.84 -42.45
CA ASP A 714 16.95 3.23 -41.81
C ASP A 714 16.78 3.25 -40.28
N SER A 715 17.10 2.13 -39.62
CA SER A 715 17.07 1.98 -38.17
C SER A 715 17.84 3.09 -37.44
N ARG A 716 18.91 3.63 -38.04
CA ARG A 716 19.66 4.77 -37.48
C ARG A 716 18.86 6.08 -37.56
N GLY A 717 18.26 6.38 -38.70
CA GLY A 717 17.41 7.57 -38.89
C GLY A 717 16.19 7.55 -37.97
N VAL A 718 15.50 6.41 -37.87
CA VAL A 718 14.36 6.19 -36.97
C VAL A 718 14.76 6.41 -35.50
N LYS A 719 15.89 5.84 -35.05
CA LYS A 719 16.39 6.04 -33.67
C LYS A 719 16.73 7.50 -33.38
N GLU A 720 17.33 8.21 -34.33
CA GLU A 720 17.67 9.62 -34.16
C GLU A 720 16.42 10.52 -34.11
N ILE A 721 15.42 10.25 -34.95
CA ILE A 721 14.11 10.91 -34.89
C ILE A 721 13.44 10.68 -33.52
N ILE A 722 13.44 9.44 -33.01
CA ILE A 722 12.94 9.12 -31.66
C ILE A 722 13.70 9.91 -30.58
N ARG A 723 15.03 10.02 -30.70
CA ARG A 723 15.88 10.78 -29.77
C ARG A 723 15.49 12.26 -29.76
N ILE A 724 15.39 12.89 -30.93
CA ILE A 724 15.03 14.31 -31.10
C ILE A 724 13.61 14.58 -30.56
N VAL A 725 12.63 13.76 -30.93
CA VAL A 725 11.23 13.93 -30.50
C VAL A 725 11.13 13.81 -28.98
N ARG A 726 11.77 12.81 -28.34
CA ARG A 726 11.79 12.68 -26.87
C ARG A 726 12.46 13.86 -26.17
N THR A 727 13.55 14.40 -26.72
CA THR A 727 14.16 15.63 -26.19
C THR A 727 13.18 16.80 -26.23
N ASN A 728 12.45 16.96 -27.34
CA ASN A 728 11.41 17.98 -27.47
C ASN A 728 10.28 17.78 -26.46
N THR A 729 9.81 16.54 -26.22
CA THR A 729 8.76 16.24 -25.24
C THR A 729 9.18 16.65 -23.82
N ARG A 730 10.45 16.41 -23.46
CA ARG A 730 11.03 16.78 -22.16
C ARG A 730 11.12 18.29 -21.98
N VAL A 731 11.63 19.01 -22.98
CA VAL A 731 11.71 20.48 -22.98
C VAL A 731 10.31 21.10 -22.92
N CYS A 732 9.38 20.63 -23.75
CA CYS A 732 8.00 21.09 -23.79
C CYS A 732 7.29 20.94 -22.43
N LYS A 733 7.53 19.84 -21.72
CA LYS A 733 6.95 19.61 -20.39
C LYS A 733 7.52 20.56 -19.31
N ALA A 734 8.80 20.89 -19.39
CA ALA A 734 9.51 21.62 -18.34
C ALA A 734 9.55 23.15 -18.51
N ILE A 735 9.44 23.66 -19.74
CA ILE A 735 9.54 25.12 -20.01
C ILE A 735 8.29 25.90 -19.56
N GLY A 736 7.16 25.22 -19.36
CA GLY A 736 5.90 25.84 -18.94
C GLY A 736 5.03 26.33 -20.11
N PRO A 737 3.91 26.99 -19.80
CA PRO A 737 2.83 27.15 -20.76
C PRO A 737 3.13 28.14 -21.88
N ASN A 738 2.67 27.82 -23.09
CA ASN A 738 2.85 28.57 -24.35
C ASN A 738 4.31 28.84 -24.80
N ALA A 739 5.31 28.75 -23.93
CA ALA A 739 6.72 29.04 -24.26
C ALA A 739 7.31 28.10 -25.34
N PHE A 740 6.75 26.91 -25.52
CA PHE A 740 7.17 25.96 -26.55
C PHE A 740 6.56 26.22 -27.96
N ASN A 741 5.69 27.22 -28.12
CA ASN A 741 4.93 27.44 -29.35
C ASN A 741 5.81 27.64 -30.60
N SER A 742 6.92 28.38 -30.51
CA SER A 742 7.82 28.63 -31.63
C SER A 742 8.60 27.39 -32.06
N GLN A 743 9.13 26.64 -31.10
CA GLN A 743 9.81 25.35 -31.34
C GLN A 743 8.84 24.29 -31.90
N MET A 744 7.60 24.23 -31.41
CA MET A 744 6.57 23.37 -32.00
C MET A 744 6.29 23.79 -33.45
N GLY A 745 6.09 25.09 -33.71
CA GLY A 745 5.88 25.62 -35.05
C GLY A 745 7.00 25.28 -36.04
N TYR A 746 8.25 25.26 -35.59
CA TYR A 746 9.41 24.85 -36.40
C TYR A 746 9.35 23.37 -36.82
N LEU A 747 9.02 22.46 -35.91
CA LEU A 747 8.99 21.01 -36.19
C LEU A 747 7.70 20.53 -36.87
N TYR A 748 6.60 21.26 -36.69
CA TYR A 748 5.24 20.77 -36.89
C TYR A 748 4.95 20.18 -38.28
N GLN A 749 5.27 20.91 -39.35
CA GLN A 749 4.95 20.46 -40.71
C GLN A 749 5.80 19.25 -41.14
N ASP A 750 7.10 19.27 -40.84
CA ASP A 750 7.99 18.15 -41.16
C ASP A 750 7.61 16.89 -40.35
N MET A 751 7.24 17.06 -39.07
CA MET A 751 6.81 15.95 -38.22
C MET A 751 5.56 15.25 -38.77
N LEU A 752 4.57 16.00 -39.27
CA LEU A 752 3.39 15.42 -39.94
C LEU A 752 3.75 14.72 -41.26
N ASN A 753 4.70 15.27 -42.02
CA ASN A 753 5.21 14.63 -43.25
C ASN A 753 5.89 13.28 -42.94
N VAL A 754 6.75 13.22 -41.91
CA VAL A 754 7.42 11.98 -41.47
C VAL A 754 6.41 10.97 -40.93
N TYR A 755 5.43 11.42 -40.12
CA TYR A 755 4.34 10.57 -39.61
C TYR A 755 3.55 9.92 -40.77
N THR A 756 3.29 10.68 -41.84
CA THR A 756 2.63 10.19 -43.06
C THR A 756 3.49 9.18 -43.82
N ALA A 757 4.79 9.47 -44.01
CA ALA A 757 5.72 8.54 -44.66
C ALA A 757 5.83 7.21 -43.89
N TYR A 758 5.89 7.27 -42.56
CA TYR A 758 5.90 6.07 -41.70
C TYR A 758 4.61 5.28 -41.80
N THR A 759 3.46 5.95 -41.84
CA THR A 759 2.16 5.32 -42.07
C THR A 759 2.13 4.54 -43.38
N GLN A 760 2.53 5.18 -44.49
CA GLN A 760 2.58 4.55 -45.81
C GLN A 760 3.55 3.35 -45.84
N ARG A 761 4.72 3.48 -45.22
CA ARG A 761 5.71 2.40 -45.13
C ARG A 761 5.22 1.21 -44.30
N ILE A 762 4.53 1.46 -43.20
CA ILE A 762 3.91 0.41 -42.38
C ILE A 762 2.81 -0.31 -43.18
N ALA A 763 1.96 0.42 -43.89
CA ALA A 763 0.90 -0.15 -44.72
C ALA A 763 1.47 -1.09 -45.82
N GLN A 764 2.52 -0.67 -46.53
CA GLN A 764 3.22 -1.51 -47.52
C GLN A 764 3.74 -2.83 -46.93
N HIS A 765 4.33 -2.79 -45.74
CA HIS A 765 4.82 -4.00 -45.07
C HIS A 765 3.68 -4.94 -44.63
N VAL A 766 2.57 -4.38 -44.15
CA VAL A 766 1.38 -5.17 -43.76
C VAL A 766 0.67 -5.76 -44.97
N GLU A 767 0.63 -5.06 -46.10
CA GLU A 767 0.09 -5.57 -47.38
C GLU A 767 0.91 -6.76 -47.90
N GLN A 768 2.25 -6.72 -47.75
CA GLN A 768 3.15 -7.78 -48.23
C GLN A 768 3.30 -8.96 -47.26
N GLY A 769 3.35 -8.69 -45.95
CA GLY A 769 3.68 -9.68 -44.91
C GLY A 769 2.52 -10.04 -43.96
N GLY A 770 1.32 -9.50 -44.19
CA GLY A 770 0.18 -9.65 -43.30
C GLY A 770 0.41 -9.06 -41.90
N GLU A 771 -0.39 -9.47 -40.92
CA GLU A 771 -0.30 -8.95 -39.54
C GLU A 771 1.04 -9.29 -38.85
N ILE A 772 1.74 -10.32 -39.31
CA ILE A 772 3.07 -10.70 -38.78
C ILE A 772 4.10 -9.59 -39.05
N ALA A 773 3.94 -8.82 -40.14
CA ALA A 773 4.80 -7.70 -40.47
C ALA A 773 4.90 -6.67 -39.33
N VAL A 774 3.83 -6.48 -38.55
CA VAL A 774 3.77 -5.57 -37.40
C VAL A 774 4.78 -5.92 -36.31
N LYS A 775 5.19 -7.19 -36.20
CA LYS A 775 6.16 -7.68 -35.22
C LYS A 775 7.62 -7.53 -35.69
N THR A 776 7.87 -7.17 -36.95
CA THR A 776 9.22 -6.98 -37.50
C THR A 776 9.96 -5.83 -36.81
N SER A 777 11.29 -5.82 -36.91
CA SER A 777 12.12 -4.77 -36.29
C SER A 777 11.89 -3.39 -36.92
N GLU A 778 11.75 -3.33 -38.25
CA GLU A 778 11.50 -2.09 -39.00
C GLU A 778 10.15 -1.49 -38.59
N VAL A 779 9.05 -2.25 -38.73
CA VAL A 779 7.70 -1.75 -38.40
C VAL A 779 7.59 -1.34 -36.92
N ARG A 780 8.15 -2.11 -35.97
CA ARG A 780 8.17 -1.70 -34.55
C ARG A 780 8.95 -0.39 -34.33
N GLY A 781 10.03 -0.16 -35.07
CA GLY A 781 10.76 1.11 -35.03
C GLY A 781 9.92 2.29 -35.52
N LEU A 782 9.29 2.16 -36.70
CA LEU A 782 8.44 3.19 -37.30
C LEU A 782 7.23 3.50 -36.41
N ARG A 783 6.58 2.47 -35.87
CA ARG A 783 5.48 2.58 -34.90
C ARG A 783 5.90 3.33 -33.63
N ASN A 784 7.05 2.97 -33.04
CA ASN A 784 7.57 3.67 -31.87
C ASN A 784 7.86 5.16 -32.17
N ALA A 785 8.35 5.50 -33.37
CA ALA A 785 8.53 6.90 -33.76
C ALA A 785 7.18 7.64 -33.89
N LYS A 786 6.15 7.04 -34.52
CA LYS A 786 4.78 7.59 -34.55
C LYS A 786 4.24 7.83 -33.13
N LYS A 787 4.40 6.84 -32.23
CA LYS A 787 3.99 6.88 -30.81
C LYS A 787 4.64 8.04 -30.05
N GLU A 788 5.94 8.28 -30.24
CA GLU A 788 6.61 9.43 -29.62
C GLU A 788 6.20 10.79 -30.21
N MET A 789 5.90 10.87 -31.52
CA MET A 789 5.36 12.11 -32.13
C MET A 789 3.98 12.46 -31.57
N LEU A 790 3.09 11.47 -31.41
CA LEU A 790 1.78 11.66 -30.78
C LEU A 790 1.93 12.12 -29.32
N ARG A 791 2.90 11.60 -28.57
CA ARG A 791 3.21 12.04 -27.20
C ARG A 791 3.75 13.47 -27.12
N LEU A 792 4.57 13.89 -28.08
CA LEU A 792 5.00 15.28 -28.19
C LEU A 792 3.81 16.21 -28.45
N MET A 793 2.93 15.84 -29.40
CA MET A 793 1.68 16.56 -29.64
C MET A 793 0.83 16.61 -28.36
N GLU A 794 0.60 15.48 -27.69
CA GLU A 794 -0.21 15.41 -26.47
C GLU A 794 0.35 16.31 -25.36
N THR A 795 1.66 16.23 -25.13
CA THR A 795 2.37 17.06 -24.13
C THR A 795 2.26 18.54 -24.48
N PHE A 796 2.41 18.92 -25.76
CA PHE A 796 2.22 20.29 -26.23
C PHE A 796 0.80 20.80 -25.94
N ILE A 797 -0.24 20.00 -26.24
CA ILE A 797 -1.63 20.38 -25.94
C ILE A 797 -1.88 20.47 -24.43
N GLN A 798 -1.24 19.62 -23.61
CA GLN A 798 -1.32 19.70 -22.15
C GLN A 798 -0.71 20.99 -21.58
N GLN A 799 0.28 21.56 -22.26
CA GLN A 799 1.01 22.77 -21.85
C GLN A 799 0.44 24.07 -22.47
N ILE A 800 -0.71 24.03 -23.15
CA ILE A 800 -1.41 25.27 -23.54
C ILE A 800 -1.98 25.93 -22.27
N ALA A 801 -1.84 27.26 -22.18
CA ALA A 801 -2.48 28.06 -21.15
C ALA A 801 -4.02 27.95 -21.21
N SER A 802 -4.69 28.20 -20.08
CA SER A 802 -6.16 27.98 -19.96
C SER A 802 -7.02 29.14 -20.47
N ASP A 803 -6.43 30.11 -21.17
CA ASP A 803 -7.12 31.24 -21.78
C ASP A 803 -7.63 30.93 -23.20
N ASP A 804 -8.65 31.67 -23.64
CA ASP A 804 -9.32 31.39 -24.91
C ASP A 804 -8.51 31.80 -26.14
N ALA A 805 -7.57 32.75 -26.03
CA ALA A 805 -6.71 33.13 -27.14
C ALA A 805 -5.71 32.00 -27.46
N SER A 806 -5.10 31.39 -26.45
CA SER A 806 -4.23 30.22 -26.58
C SER A 806 -4.98 29.00 -27.13
N ARG A 807 -6.22 28.74 -26.66
CA ARG A 807 -7.09 27.70 -27.25
C ARG A 807 -7.38 27.96 -28.72
N GLN A 808 -7.76 29.19 -29.06
CA GLN A 808 -8.14 29.56 -30.43
C GLN A 808 -6.94 29.48 -31.39
N LEU A 809 -5.74 29.88 -30.94
CA LEU A 809 -4.50 29.72 -31.71
C LEU A 809 -4.30 28.25 -32.13
N VAL A 810 -4.42 27.33 -31.17
CA VAL A 810 -4.24 25.90 -31.42
C VAL A 810 -5.35 25.31 -32.28
N ALA A 811 -6.61 25.65 -32.00
CA ALA A 811 -7.75 25.23 -32.80
C ALA A 811 -7.68 25.72 -34.26
N THR A 812 -7.09 26.89 -34.50
CA THR A 812 -7.00 27.49 -35.85
C THR A 812 -5.76 27.01 -36.62
N HIS A 813 -4.59 26.93 -35.98
CA HIS A 813 -3.31 26.70 -36.67
C HIS A 813 -2.79 25.26 -36.60
N PHE A 814 -3.08 24.52 -35.52
CA PHE A 814 -2.50 23.20 -35.27
C PHE A 814 -3.52 22.06 -35.34
N LEU A 815 -4.76 22.28 -34.90
CA LEU A 815 -5.78 21.23 -34.87
C LEU A 815 -6.14 20.68 -36.27
N PRO A 816 -6.38 21.49 -37.32
CA PRO A 816 -6.96 20.98 -38.58
C PRO A 816 -6.07 19.94 -39.28
N LYS A 817 -4.78 20.23 -39.47
CA LYS A 817 -3.86 19.30 -40.15
C LYS A 817 -3.50 18.08 -39.30
N ILE A 818 -3.50 18.19 -37.96
CA ILE A 818 -3.33 17.03 -37.08
C ILE A 818 -4.51 16.08 -37.29
N LEU A 819 -5.74 16.58 -37.21
CA LEU A 819 -6.93 15.73 -37.37
C LEU A 819 -7.02 15.14 -38.78
N GLU A 820 -6.76 15.93 -39.83
CA GLU A 820 -6.71 15.43 -41.22
C GLU A 820 -5.72 14.26 -41.39
N THR A 821 -4.50 14.42 -40.87
CA THR A 821 -3.45 13.39 -40.99
C THR A 821 -3.73 12.18 -40.11
N VAL A 822 -4.04 12.40 -38.82
CA VAL A 822 -4.08 11.34 -37.79
C VAL A 822 -5.40 10.57 -37.81
N LEU A 823 -6.55 11.21 -38.09
CA LEU A 823 -7.82 10.48 -38.19
C LEU A 823 -7.84 9.55 -39.41
N SER A 824 -7.36 10.04 -40.56
CA SER A 824 -7.27 9.25 -41.81
C SER A 824 -6.31 8.06 -41.66
N ASP A 825 -5.15 8.27 -41.05
CA ASP A 825 -4.22 7.20 -40.66
C ASP A 825 -4.89 6.17 -39.73
N TYR A 826 -5.56 6.64 -38.67
CA TYR A 826 -6.15 5.76 -37.68
C TYR A 826 -7.31 4.94 -38.26
N GLU A 827 -8.19 5.53 -39.07
CA GLU A 827 -9.33 4.85 -39.70
C GLU A 827 -8.83 3.72 -40.63
N LEU A 828 -7.90 4.03 -41.55
CA LEU A 828 -7.42 3.13 -42.60
C LEU A 828 -6.43 2.05 -42.12
N THR A 829 -5.71 2.28 -41.02
CA THR A 829 -4.71 1.32 -40.51
C THR A 829 -5.33 0.04 -39.95
N THR A 830 -4.72 -1.12 -40.19
CA THR A 830 -5.22 -2.42 -39.69
C THR A 830 -5.21 -2.49 -38.16
N PRO A 831 -6.15 -3.23 -37.51
CA PRO A 831 -6.28 -3.31 -36.05
C PRO A 831 -4.98 -3.51 -35.27
N THR A 832 -4.14 -4.45 -35.72
CA THR A 832 -2.86 -4.79 -35.07
C THR A 832 -1.82 -3.67 -35.15
N ALA A 833 -1.95 -2.75 -36.11
CA ALA A 833 -1.05 -1.62 -36.35
C ALA A 833 -1.60 -0.26 -35.85
N LYS A 834 -2.88 -0.14 -35.48
CA LYS A 834 -3.45 1.13 -34.95
C LYS A 834 -2.78 1.52 -33.63
N GLU A 835 -2.42 2.80 -33.46
CA GLU A 835 -1.76 3.31 -32.24
C GLU A 835 -2.76 3.83 -31.19
N ALA A 836 -2.68 3.31 -29.96
CA ALA A 836 -3.59 3.70 -28.87
C ALA A 836 -3.40 5.15 -28.41
N GLU A 837 -2.22 5.74 -28.59
CA GLU A 837 -1.93 7.14 -28.33
C GLU A 837 -2.79 8.13 -29.12
N VAL A 838 -3.33 7.74 -30.29
CA VAL A 838 -4.25 8.61 -31.05
C VAL A 838 -5.49 8.93 -30.21
N LEU A 839 -6.05 7.94 -29.52
CA LEU A 839 -7.22 8.12 -28.66
C LEU A 839 -6.90 9.00 -27.43
N SER A 840 -5.68 8.87 -26.88
CA SER A 840 -5.18 9.69 -25.76
C SER A 840 -4.99 11.17 -26.16
N LEU A 841 -4.42 11.40 -27.35
CA LEU A 841 -4.27 12.72 -27.94
C LEU A 841 -5.63 13.38 -28.20
N LEU A 842 -6.60 12.65 -28.76
CA LEU A 842 -7.96 13.14 -29.00
C LEU A 842 -8.70 13.47 -27.69
N ALA A 843 -8.56 12.63 -26.66
CA ALA A 843 -9.12 12.90 -25.33
C ALA A 843 -8.51 14.18 -24.73
N THR A 844 -7.19 14.35 -24.87
CA THR A 844 -6.45 15.55 -24.43
C THR A 844 -6.90 16.81 -25.16
N PHE A 845 -7.09 16.75 -26.49
CA PHE A 845 -7.65 17.86 -27.27
C PHE A 845 -9.02 18.30 -26.75
N ILE A 846 -9.93 17.34 -26.51
CA ILE A 846 -11.27 17.62 -26.01
C ILE A 846 -11.23 18.24 -24.62
N HIS A 847 -10.42 17.68 -23.71
CA HIS A 847 -10.28 18.19 -22.35
C HIS A 847 -9.70 19.62 -22.29
N LYS A 848 -8.75 19.97 -23.18
CA LYS A 848 -8.06 21.27 -23.18
C LYS A 848 -8.78 22.36 -23.99
N LEU A 849 -9.31 22.01 -25.17
CA LEU A 849 -9.99 22.95 -26.07
C LEU A 849 -11.50 23.10 -25.76
N LYS A 850 -12.13 22.11 -25.12
CA LYS A 850 -13.52 22.14 -24.66
C LYS A 850 -14.48 22.61 -25.77
N GLN A 851 -15.22 23.69 -25.55
CA GLN A 851 -16.23 24.21 -26.48
C GLN A 851 -15.66 24.55 -27.86
N THR A 852 -14.38 24.91 -27.98
CA THR A 852 -13.75 25.25 -29.25
C THR A 852 -13.65 24.07 -30.23
N ILE A 853 -13.62 22.81 -29.74
CA ILE A 853 -13.52 21.61 -30.59
C ILE A 853 -14.87 20.97 -30.93
N VAL A 854 -15.97 21.36 -30.26
CA VAL A 854 -17.31 20.75 -30.41
C VAL A 854 -17.75 20.54 -31.88
N PRO A 855 -17.58 21.51 -32.82
CA PRO A 855 -17.96 21.31 -34.22
C PRO A 855 -17.24 20.17 -34.94
N THR A 856 -16.05 19.77 -34.44
CA THR A 856 -15.20 18.74 -35.05
C THR A 856 -15.37 17.36 -34.38
N VAL A 857 -15.94 17.30 -33.18
CA VAL A 857 -16.15 16.03 -32.43
C VAL A 857 -16.92 14.97 -33.24
N PRO A 858 -17.99 15.28 -34.00
CA PRO A 858 -18.68 14.27 -34.81
C PRO A 858 -17.77 13.62 -35.87
N ALA A 859 -16.81 14.36 -36.45
CA ALA A 859 -15.85 13.81 -37.40
C ALA A 859 -14.80 12.91 -36.71
N ILE A 860 -14.35 13.30 -35.51
CA ILE A 860 -13.47 12.48 -34.67
C ILE A 860 -14.15 11.15 -34.33
N LEU A 861 -15.38 11.19 -33.81
CA LEU A 861 -16.14 9.99 -33.45
C LEU A 861 -16.37 9.09 -34.67
N LYS A 862 -16.71 9.65 -35.83
CA LYS A 862 -16.89 8.84 -37.06
C LYS A 862 -15.64 8.02 -37.40
N ALA A 863 -14.45 8.63 -37.35
CA ALA A 863 -13.21 7.97 -37.76
C ALA A 863 -12.72 6.88 -36.78
N VAL A 864 -12.91 7.10 -35.47
CA VAL A 864 -12.33 6.21 -34.44
C VAL A 864 -13.34 5.26 -33.78
N PHE A 865 -14.61 5.65 -33.66
CA PHE A 865 -15.52 5.00 -32.71
C PHE A 865 -15.80 3.54 -33.06
N GLU A 866 -16.35 3.28 -34.25
CA GLU A 866 -16.76 1.91 -34.63
C GLU A 866 -15.53 1.00 -34.81
N CYS A 867 -14.48 1.48 -35.47
CA CYS A 867 -13.31 0.65 -35.76
C CYS A 867 -12.55 0.26 -34.47
N THR A 868 -12.50 1.12 -33.44
CA THR A 868 -11.96 0.75 -32.13
C THR A 868 -12.93 -0.17 -31.37
N LEU A 869 -14.24 0.09 -31.40
CA LEU A 869 -15.23 -0.73 -30.68
C LEU A 869 -15.21 -2.19 -31.15
N GLN A 870 -15.09 -2.41 -32.46
CA GLN A 870 -14.94 -3.75 -33.06
C GLN A 870 -13.61 -4.45 -32.70
N MET A 871 -12.59 -3.72 -32.24
CA MET A 871 -11.34 -4.31 -31.74
C MET A 871 -11.51 -4.79 -30.30
N ILE A 872 -12.07 -3.94 -29.44
CA ILE A 872 -12.06 -4.15 -27.98
C ILE A 872 -13.15 -5.09 -27.48
N THR A 873 -14.28 -5.25 -28.20
CA THR A 873 -15.42 -6.07 -27.76
C THR A 873 -15.30 -7.56 -28.10
N LYS A 874 -14.29 -7.98 -28.88
CA LYS A 874 -14.09 -9.38 -29.28
C LYS A 874 -13.75 -10.32 -28.12
N ASN A 875 -13.01 -9.82 -27.14
CA ASN A 875 -12.65 -10.51 -25.89
C ASN A 875 -12.22 -9.48 -24.83
N PHE A 876 -11.92 -9.94 -23.62
CA PHE A 876 -11.50 -9.10 -22.49
C PHE A 876 -9.97 -8.96 -22.34
N GLU A 877 -9.16 -9.53 -23.25
CA GLU A 877 -7.70 -9.59 -23.14
C GLU A 877 -6.97 -8.68 -24.15
N ASP A 878 -7.32 -8.71 -25.44
CA ASP A 878 -6.60 -8.00 -26.52
C ASP A 878 -6.74 -6.46 -26.51
N PHE A 879 -5.70 -5.73 -26.92
CA PHE A 879 -5.73 -4.25 -27.04
C PHE A 879 -6.08 -3.47 -25.74
N PRO A 880 -5.44 -3.75 -24.58
CA PRO A 880 -5.74 -3.06 -23.32
C PRO A 880 -5.46 -1.55 -23.37
N GLU A 881 -4.39 -1.10 -24.05
CA GLU A 881 -4.12 0.34 -24.23
C GLU A 881 -5.26 1.04 -25.00
N HIS A 882 -5.82 0.38 -26.03
CA HIS A 882 -6.95 0.91 -26.80
C HIS A 882 -8.22 0.97 -25.97
N ARG A 883 -8.54 -0.03 -25.14
CA ARG A 883 -9.69 0.00 -24.20
C ARG A 883 -9.62 1.23 -23.30
N VAL A 884 -8.52 1.35 -22.56
CA VAL A 884 -8.34 2.42 -21.58
C VAL A 884 -8.42 3.80 -22.25
N ASN A 885 -7.78 3.99 -23.40
CA ASN A 885 -7.81 5.29 -24.08
C ASN A 885 -9.12 5.57 -24.83
N PHE A 886 -9.85 4.55 -25.28
CA PHE A 886 -11.20 4.69 -25.86
C PHE A 886 -12.20 5.21 -24.82
N PHE A 887 -12.22 4.62 -23.62
CA PHE A 887 -13.12 5.09 -22.57
C PHE A 887 -12.69 6.43 -21.95
N LYS A 888 -11.39 6.75 -21.90
CA LYS A 888 -10.93 8.12 -21.62
C LYS A 888 -11.43 9.13 -22.66
N LEU A 889 -11.39 8.80 -23.95
CA LEU A 889 -11.93 9.64 -25.01
C LEU A 889 -13.44 9.84 -24.83
N LEU A 890 -14.20 8.76 -24.64
CA LEU A 890 -15.65 8.83 -24.46
C LEU A 890 -16.04 9.65 -23.21
N LYS A 891 -15.32 9.47 -22.10
CA LYS A 891 -15.45 10.28 -20.89
C LYS A 891 -15.19 11.77 -21.16
N ALA A 892 -14.09 12.10 -21.84
CA ALA A 892 -13.76 13.49 -22.17
C ALA A 892 -14.81 14.14 -23.09
N VAL A 893 -15.34 13.39 -24.08
CA VAL A 893 -16.45 13.86 -24.93
C VAL A 893 -17.69 14.15 -24.07
N ASN A 894 -18.05 13.24 -23.16
CA ASN A 894 -19.20 13.40 -22.28
C ASN A 894 -19.04 14.61 -21.33
N GLU A 895 -17.88 14.80 -20.71
CA GLU A 895 -17.63 15.90 -19.76
C GLU A 895 -17.56 17.29 -20.40
N HIS A 896 -17.05 17.43 -21.63
CA HIS A 896 -16.73 18.73 -22.22
C HIS A 896 -17.44 19.04 -23.55
N CYS A 897 -18.07 18.04 -24.18
CA CYS A 897 -18.67 18.12 -25.52
C CYS A 897 -19.98 17.32 -25.63
N PHE A 898 -20.77 17.23 -24.54
CA PHE A 898 -21.97 16.38 -24.43
C PHE A 898 -22.94 16.48 -25.62
N GLU A 899 -23.23 17.69 -26.11
CA GLU A 899 -24.15 17.91 -27.25
C GLU A 899 -23.72 17.12 -28.51
N ALA A 900 -22.43 16.92 -28.72
CA ALA A 900 -21.90 16.17 -29.85
C ALA A 900 -22.22 14.65 -29.78
N LEU A 901 -22.44 14.08 -28.58
CA LEU A 901 -22.85 12.68 -28.42
C LEU A 901 -24.26 12.40 -28.94
N PHE A 902 -25.12 13.42 -28.99
CA PHE A 902 -26.49 13.30 -29.47
C PHE A 902 -26.73 14.00 -30.83
N GLY A 903 -25.70 14.66 -31.37
CA GLY A 903 -25.65 15.13 -32.76
C GLY A 903 -25.27 14.07 -33.80
N ILE A 904 -24.85 12.86 -33.37
CA ILE A 904 -24.54 11.72 -34.25
C ILE A 904 -25.79 10.88 -34.57
N PRO A 905 -25.80 10.08 -35.67
CA PRO A 905 -26.90 9.17 -36.00
C PRO A 905 -27.32 8.23 -34.85
N GLN A 906 -28.61 7.94 -34.75
CA GLN A 906 -29.21 7.15 -33.65
C GLN A 906 -28.58 5.75 -33.47
N GLU A 907 -28.12 5.13 -34.56
CA GLU A 907 -27.40 3.85 -34.53
C GLU A 907 -26.11 3.94 -33.70
N LEU A 908 -25.33 5.02 -33.87
CA LEU A 908 -24.12 5.27 -33.09
C LEU A 908 -24.44 5.65 -31.64
N GLN A 909 -25.54 6.37 -31.40
CA GLN A 909 -25.97 6.70 -30.02
C GLN A 909 -26.25 5.44 -29.19
N LYS A 910 -26.86 4.41 -29.79
CA LYS A 910 -27.02 3.11 -29.13
C LYS A 910 -25.66 2.47 -28.83
N LEU A 911 -24.75 2.42 -29.80
CA LEU A 911 -23.42 1.83 -29.61
C LEU A 911 -22.59 2.56 -28.53
N VAL A 912 -22.79 3.87 -28.33
CA VAL A 912 -22.23 4.60 -27.18
C VAL A 912 -22.72 4.00 -25.86
N VAL A 913 -24.03 3.84 -25.68
CA VAL A 913 -24.60 3.26 -24.44
C VAL A 913 -24.16 1.81 -24.26
N ASP A 914 -24.22 0.99 -25.31
CA ASP A 914 -23.79 -0.42 -25.28
C ASP A 914 -22.29 -0.52 -24.93
N SER A 915 -21.44 0.40 -25.40
CA SER A 915 -20.00 0.43 -25.05
C SER A 915 -19.75 0.81 -23.59
N VAL A 916 -20.54 1.71 -23.01
CA VAL A 916 -20.48 2.07 -21.58
C VAL A 916 -20.93 0.89 -20.71
N ILE A 917 -21.99 0.18 -21.13
CA ILE A 917 -22.44 -1.07 -20.50
C ILE A 917 -21.35 -2.14 -20.51
N TRP A 918 -20.68 -2.31 -21.66
CA TRP A 918 -19.55 -3.23 -21.77
C TRP A 918 -18.38 -2.83 -20.86
N ALA A 919 -18.10 -1.52 -20.73
CA ALA A 919 -17.03 -1.02 -19.88
C ALA A 919 -17.26 -1.32 -18.40
N PHE A 920 -18.43 -1.01 -17.82
CA PHE A 920 -18.66 -1.25 -16.40
C PHE A 920 -18.79 -2.74 -16.03
N LYS A 921 -19.07 -3.61 -17.00
CA LYS A 921 -19.04 -5.07 -16.85
C LYS A 921 -17.63 -5.68 -16.93
N HIS A 922 -16.61 -4.88 -17.23
CA HIS A 922 -15.25 -5.37 -17.46
C HIS A 922 -14.59 -5.88 -16.17
N THR A 923 -13.73 -6.90 -16.28
CA THR A 923 -12.99 -7.48 -15.13
C THR A 923 -11.80 -6.62 -14.70
N GLU A 924 -11.14 -5.94 -15.64
CA GLU A 924 -10.10 -4.96 -15.31
C GLU A 924 -10.73 -3.71 -14.67
N ARG A 925 -10.38 -3.46 -13.41
CA ARG A 925 -10.83 -2.33 -12.59
C ARG A 925 -10.79 -0.98 -13.30
N ASN A 926 -9.68 -0.62 -13.96
CA ASN A 926 -9.53 0.71 -14.56
C ASN A 926 -10.60 0.99 -15.63
N VAL A 927 -10.93 -0.02 -16.43
CA VAL A 927 -11.95 0.07 -17.49
C VAL A 927 -13.34 0.16 -16.87
N ALA A 928 -13.62 -0.65 -15.84
CA ALA A 928 -14.91 -0.65 -15.15
C ALA A 928 -15.17 0.65 -14.37
N ASP A 929 -14.20 1.13 -13.58
CA ASP A 929 -14.28 2.41 -12.87
C ASP A 929 -14.49 3.57 -13.88
N THR A 930 -13.74 3.60 -15.00
CA THR A 930 -13.93 4.62 -16.05
C THR A 930 -15.32 4.52 -16.72
N GLY A 931 -15.82 3.31 -16.95
CA GLY A 931 -17.16 3.07 -17.50
C GLY A 931 -18.27 3.56 -16.58
N LEU A 932 -18.16 3.28 -15.27
CA LEU A 932 -19.10 3.75 -14.25
C LEU A 932 -19.07 5.26 -14.07
N GLU A 933 -17.88 5.89 -14.06
CA GLU A 933 -17.75 7.35 -14.04
C GLU A 933 -18.37 7.99 -15.30
N THR A 934 -18.15 7.39 -16.48
CA THR A 934 -18.73 7.85 -17.74
C THR A 934 -20.25 7.75 -17.72
N LEU A 935 -20.81 6.64 -17.24
CA LEU A 935 -22.25 6.46 -17.07
C LEU A 935 -22.85 7.49 -16.10
N PHE A 936 -22.22 7.71 -14.95
CA PHE A 936 -22.73 8.64 -13.95
C PHE A 936 -22.72 10.08 -14.48
N GLY A 937 -21.64 10.51 -15.14
CA GLY A 937 -21.59 11.81 -15.83
C GLY A 937 -22.62 11.93 -16.95
N LEU A 938 -22.86 10.84 -17.70
CA LEU A 938 -23.83 10.80 -18.80
C LEU A 938 -25.25 11.01 -18.26
N LEU A 939 -25.63 10.33 -17.18
CA LEU A 939 -26.95 10.49 -16.55
C LEU A 939 -27.18 11.91 -16.00
N LEU A 940 -26.16 12.51 -15.38
CA LEU A 940 -26.20 13.91 -14.92
C LEU A 940 -26.41 14.88 -16.09
N ASN A 941 -25.60 14.78 -17.15
CA ASN A 941 -25.74 15.61 -18.34
C ASN A 941 -27.10 15.46 -19.03
N ILE A 942 -27.67 14.24 -19.03
CA ILE A 942 -29.01 13.98 -19.58
C ILE A 942 -30.09 14.64 -18.72
N GLN A 943 -29.97 14.60 -17.39
CA GLN A 943 -30.90 15.30 -16.50
C GLN A 943 -30.92 16.82 -16.79
N ASP A 944 -29.76 17.41 -17.03
CA ASP A 944 -29.63 18.84 -17.35
C ASP A 944 -30.08 19.20 -18.79
N ASN A 945 -30.41 18.21 -19.63
CA ASN A 945 -30.80 18.40 -21.04
C ASN A 945 -32.19 17.78 -21.37
N PRO A 946 -33.31 18.45 -21.01
CA PRO A 946 -34.67 17.92 -21.15
C PRO A 946 -35.06 17.46 -22.56
N ASN A 947 -34.51 18.10 -23.60
CA ASN A 947 -34.78 17.78 -25.01
C ASN A 947 -34.31 16.36 -25.40
N ILE A 948 -33.26 15.86 -24.74
CA ILE A 948 -32.66 14.54 -24.99
C ILE A 948 -33.21 13.51 -23.98
N ALA A 949 -33.41 13.93 -22.74
CA ALA A 949 -33.86 13.12 -21.61
C ALA A 949 -35.06 12.20 -21.93
N ALA A 950 -36.12 12.75 -22.54
CA ALA A 950 -37.33 12.00 -22.83
C ALA A 950 -37.11 10.79 -23.77
N GLY A 951 -36.28 10.95 -24.80
CA GLY A 951 -35.94 9.87 -25.73
C GLY A 951 -34.98 8.85 -25.12
N PHE A 952 -34.01 9.33 -24.33
CA PHE A 952 -33.05 8.48 -23.65
C PHE A 952 -33.71 7.58 -22.60
N TYR A 953 -34.50 8.14 -21.68
CA TYR A 953 -35.11 7.37 -20.60
C TYR A 953 -36.07 6.29 -21.13
N ARG A 954 -36.87 6.59 -22.16
CA ARG A 954 -37.72 5.58 -22.84
C ARG A 954 -36.91 4.40 -23.35
N SER A 955 -35.73 4.66 -23.92
CA SER A 955 -34.95 3.68 -24.69
C SER A 955 -33.97 2.88 -23.85
N PHE A 956 -33.36 3.49 -22.82
CA PHE A 956 -32.18 2.93 -22.13
C PHE A 956 -32.33 2.78 -20.62
N TYR A 957 -33.32 3.43 -19.96
CA TYR A 957 -33.39 3.48 -18.50
C TYR A 957 -33.49 2.08 -17.85
N LEU A 958 -34.40 1.23 -18.34
CA LEU A 958 -34.58 -0.12 -17.79
C LEU A 958 -33.38 -1.04 -18.04
N ILE A 959 -32.73 -0.91 -19.21
CA ILE A 959 -31.54 -1.68 -19.58
C ILE A 959 -30.39 -1.35 -18.62
N LEU A 960 -30.11 -0.05 -18.44
CA LEU A 960 -29.06 0.43 -17.53
C LEU A 960 -29.33 0.01 -16.08
N LEU A 961 -30.59 0.05 -15.63
CA LEU A 961 -30.95 -0.37 -14.27
C LEU A 961 -30.73 -1.87 -14.06
N GLN A 962 -31.18 -2.70 -15.01
CA GLN A 962 -30.99 -4.15 -14.95
C GLN A 962 -29.50 -4.51 -14.94
N ASP A 963 -28.70 -3.87 -15.79
CA ASP A 963 -27.27 -4.17 -15.91
C ASP A 963 -26.47 -3.70 -14.69
N ILE A 964 -26.77 -2.52 -14.13
CA ILE A 964 -26.11 -2.05 -12.89
C ILE A 964 -26.52 -2.91 -11.69
N LEU A 965 -27.77 -3.37 -11.60
CA LEU A 965 -28.18 -4.31 -10.55
C LEU A 965 -27.48 -5.66 -10.69
N SER A 966 -27.35 -6.18 -11.93
CA SER A 966 -26.62 -7.43 -12.20
C SER A 966 -25.17 -7.36 -11.74
N VAL A 967 -24.45 -6.30 -12.13
CA VAL A 967 -23.03 -6.08 -11.77
C VAL A 967 -22.85 -5.77 -10.28
N LEU A 968 -23.80 -5.07 -9.64
CA LEU A 968 -23.80 -4.88 -8.18
C LEU A 968 -23.86 -6.21 -7.41
N THR A 969 -24.56 -7.21 -7.96
CA THR A 969 -24.72 -8.53 -7.34
C THR A 969 -23.68 -9.57 -7.77
N ASP A 970 -22.80 -9.24 -8.72
CA ASP A 970 -21.68 -10.10 -9.12
C ASP A 970 -20.57 -10.04 -8.05
N ARG A 971 -19.89 -11.18 -7.82
CA ARG A 971 -18.74 -11.28 -6.93
C ARG A 971 -17.47 -10.66 -7.51
N LEU A 972 -17.41 -10.47 -8.83
CA LEU A 972 -16.24 -9.96 -9.53
C LEU A 972 -16.09 -8.42 -9.47
N HIS A 973 -17.17 -7.67 -9.27
CA HIS A 973 -17.17 -6.20 -9.39
C HIS A 973 -17.36 -5.45 -8.07
N LYS A 974 -17.04 -6.09 -6.93
CA LYS A 974 -17.17 -5.50 -5.58
C LYS A 974 -16.43 -4.15 -5.46
N PHE A 975 -15.29 -3.99 -6.12
CA PHE A 975 -14.54 -2.73 -6.21
C PHE A 975 -15.38 -1.52 -6.71
N GLY A 976 -16.35 -1.74 -7.61
CA GLY A 976 -17.19 -0.70 -8.21
C GLY A 976 -18.36 -0.22 -7.34
N PHE A 977 -18.56 -0.85 -6.17
CA PHE A 977 -19.74 -0.65 -5.29
C PHE A 977 -20.11 0.82 -5.02
N LYS A 978 -19.11 1.69 -4.83
CA LYS A 978 -19.31 3.14 -4.66
C LYS A 978 -20.13 3.75 -5.79
N LEU A 979 -19.72 3.50 -7.04
CA LEU A 979 -20.33 4.11 -8.21
C LEU A 979 -21.65 3.42 -8.55
N HIS A 980 -21.77 2.09 -8.38
CA HIS A 980 -23.05 1.39 -8.45
C HIS A 980 -24.10 2.02 -7.53
N ALA A 981 -23.74 2.27 -6.27
CA ALA A 981 -24.64 2.90 -5.31
C ALA A 981 -25.00 4.35 -5.68
N ALA A 982 -24.04 5.14 -6.18
CA ALA A 982 -24.29 6.51 -6.63
C ALA A 982 -25.24 6.57 -7.84
N ILE A 983 -25.01 5.70 -8.84
CA ILE A 983 -25.82 5.57 -10.05
C ILE A 983 -27.23 5.11 -9.70
N LEU A 984 -27.39 4.05 -8.90
CA LEU A 984 -28.71 3.55 -8.49
C LEU A 984 -29.50 4.59 -7.70
N ARG A 985 -28.87 5.30 -6.73
CA ARG A 985 -29.55 6.36 -5.97
C ARG A 985 -30.03 7.47 -6.90
N HIS A 986 -29.22 7.85 -7.88
CA HIS A 986 -29.56 8.88 -8.86
C HIS A 986 -30.69 8.44 -9.80
N MET A 987 -30.66 7.20 -10.32
CA MET A 987 -31.74 6.64 -11.14
C MET A 987 -33.07 6.59 -10.37
N PHE A 988 -33.09 6.05 -9.14
CA PHE A 988 -34.31 6.04 -8.33
C PHE A 988 -34.81 7.45 -7.98
N ALA A 989 -33.91 8.42 -7.77
CA ALA A 989 -34.27 9.82 -7.53
C ALA A 989 -34.89 10.52 -8.76
N ILE A 990 -34.47 10.18 -9.98
CA ILE A 990 -35.10 10.68 -11.22
C ILE A 990 -36.57 10.23 -11.32
N VAL A 991 -36.89 9.03 -10.82
CA VAL A 991 -38.24 8.45 -10.92
C VAL A 991 -39.22 9.00 -9.87
N GLU A 992 -38.72 9.44 -8.70
CA GLU A 992 -39.50 10.20 -7.72
C GLU A 992 -39.59 11.71 -8.08
N ASN A 993 -38.89 12.18 -9.12
CA ASN A 993 -38.95 13.57 -9.58
C ASN A 993 -40.13 13.77 -10.56
N PRO A 994 -41.07 14.70 -10.29
CA PRO A 994 -42.24 14.96 -11.14
C PRO A 994 -41.90 15.53 -12.54
N GLN A 995 -40.64 15.79 -12.87
CA GLN A 995 -40.21 16.17 -14.22
C GLN A 995 -40.18 14.98 -15.21
N LEU A 996 -40.17 13.72 -14.75
CA LEU A 996 -40.14 12.53 -15.60
C LEU A 996 -41.54 12.19 -16.19
N ASN A 997 -41.98 13.00 -17.16
CA ASN A 997 -43.28 12.85 -17.84
C ASN A 997 -43.31 11.78 -18.96
N VAL A 998 -42.42 10.78 -18.93
CA VAL A 998 -42.35 9.71 -19.94
C VAL A 998 -42.65 8.35 -19.30
N PRO A 999 -43.60 7.55 -19.84
CA PRO A 999 -43.87 6.21 -19.33
C PRO A 999 -42.69 5.25 -19.56
N LEU A 1000 -42.16 4.66 -18.49
CA LEU A 1000 -41.01 3.75 -18.59
C LEU A 1000 -41.34 2.36 -19.16
N TRP A 1001 -42.62 1.98 -19.21
CA TRP A 1001 -43.09 0.66 -19.64
C TRP A 1001 -43.39 0.55 -21.14
N GLU A 1002 -43.32 1.65 -21.90
CA GLU A 1002 -43.65 1.68 -23.34
C GLU A 1002 -42.76 0.79 -24.22
N THR A 1003 -41.58 0.39 -23.75
CA THR A 1003 -40.58 -0.40 -24.49
C THR A 1003 -40.56 -1.89 -24.12
N LEU A 1004 -41.47 -2.37 -23.27
CA LEU A 1004 -41.54 -3.79 -22.90
C LEU A 1004 -42.17 -4.65 -24.03
N PRO A 1005 -41.64 -5.86 -24.31
CA PRO A 1005 -42.14 -6.72 -25.40
C PRO A 1005 -43.60 -7.17 -25.27
N THR A 1006 -44.11 -7.25 -24.03
CA THR A 1006 -45.52 -7.49 -23.72
C THR A 1006 -46.17 -6.18 -23.28
N PRO A 1007 -47.12 -5.61 -24.04
CA PRO A 1007 -47.86 -4.44 -23.60
C PRO A 1007 -48.81 -4.83 -22.47
N THR A 1008 -48.40 -4.60 -21.23
CA THR A 1008 -49.34 -4.53 -20.10
C THR A 1008 -50.29 -3.36 -20.34
N PRO A 1009 -51.62 -3.58 -20.41
CA PRO A 1009 -52.56 -2.48 -20.57
C PRO A 1009 -52.45 -1.57 -19.34
N ALA A 1010 -52.19 -0.28 -19.55
CA ALA A 1010 -51.97 0.68 -18.47
C ALA A 1010 -53.18 0.74 -17.53
N PRO A 1011 -53.05 0.34 -16.25
CA PRO A 1011 -54.06 0.64 -15.24
C PRO A 1011 -54.05 2.15 -14.98
N ALA A 1012 -55.21 2.77 -14.80
CA ALA A 1012 -55.36 4.23 -14.78
C ALA A 1012 -54.58 4.98 -13.67
N ASP A 1013 -54.05 4.26 -12.68
CA ASP A 1013 -53.51 4.81 -11.43
C ASP A 1013 -52.00 4.53 -11.19
N HIS A 1014 -51.25 3.95 -12.14
CA HIS A 1014 -49.84 3.59 -11.90
C HIS A 1014 -48.86 4.71 -12.28
N SER A 1015 -48.10 5.17 -11.28
CA SER A 1015 -46.95 6.07 -11.46
C SER A 1015 -45.69 5.32 -11.93
N ASN A 1016 -44.72 6.03 -12.52
CA ASN A 1016 -43.39 5.48 -12.82
C ASN A 1016 -42.71 4.90 -11.56
N SER A 1017 -42.93 5.49 -10.38
CA SER A 1017 -42.43 4.99 -9.09
C SER A 1017 -43.05 3.65 -8.70
N THR A 1018 -44.38 3.49 -8.83
CA THR A 1018 -45.08 2.23 -8.55
C THR A 1018 -44.58 1.12 -9.48
N PHE A 1019 -44.57 1.38 -10.78
CA PHE A 1019 -44.10 0.44 -11.80
C PHE A 1019 -42.66 -0.03 -11.53
N LEU A 1020 -41.75 0.89 -11.19
CA LEU A 1020 -40.34 0.53 -11.01
C LEU A 1020 -40.10 -0.28 -9.73
N LYS A 1021 -40.86 -0.03 -8.65
CA LYS A 1021 -40.82 -0.83 -7.42
C LYS A 1021 -41.22 -2.28 -7.71
N ASP A 1022 -42.31 -2.49 -8.44
CA ASP A 1022 -42.76 -3.84 -8.82
C ASP A 1022 -41.77 -4.52 -9.78
N TYR A 1023 -41.21 -3.79 -10.75
CA TYR A 1023 -40.22 -4.30 -11.69
C TYR A 1023 -38.94 -4.79 -10.98
N VAL A 1024 -38.36 -3.97 -10.08
CA VAL A 1024 -37.15 -4.33 -9.33
C VAL A 1024 -37.42 -5.45 -8.32
N ALA A 1025 -38.58 -5.45 -7.66
CA ALA A 1025 -38.96 -6.54 -6.74
C ALA A 1025 -39.08 -7.89 -7.47
N ASN A 1026 -39.70 -7.90 -8.66
CA ASN A 1026 -39.77 -9.11 -9.47
C ASN A 1026 -38.37 -9.56 -9.95
N LEU A 1027 -37.54 -8.64 -10.44
CA LEU A 1027 -36.18 -8.95 -10.89
C LEU A 1027 -35.37 -9.64 -9.77
N ILE A 1028 -35.30 -9.01 -8.58
CA ILE A 1028 -34.54 -9.54 -7.43
C ILE A 1028 -35.15 -10.86 -6.92
N GLY A 1029 -36.48 -10.96 -6.85
CA GLY A 1029 -37.16 -12.19 -6.45
C GLY A 1029 -36.90 -13.37 -7.39
N THR A 1030 -36.75 -13.12 -8.70
CA THR A 1030 -36.38 -14.16 -9.68
C THR A 1030 -34.90 -14.55 -9.61
N SER A 1031 -34.00 -13.60 -9.38
CA SER A 1031 -32.55 -13.87 -9.28
C SER A 1031 -32.17 -14.57 -7.97
N PHE A 1032 -32.85 -14.27 -6.86
CA PHE A 1032 -32.51 -14.77 -5.52
C PHE A 1032 -33.69 -15.49 -4.85
N PRO A 1033 -34.07 -16.70 -5.31
CA PRO A 1033 -35.22 -17.46 -4.79
C PRO A 1033 -35.07 -17.90 -3.33
N ASN A 1034 -33.89 -17.72 -2.74
CA ASN A 1034 -33.61 -17.94 -1.32
C ASN A 1034 -34.02 -16.77 -0.41
N LEU A 1035 -34.43 -15.61 -0.96
CA LEU A 1035 -34.96 -14.49 -0.20
C LEU A 1035 -36.47 -14.61 -0.05
N SER A 1036 -37.00 -14.29 1.14
CA SER A 1036 -38.45 -14.18 1.32
C SER A 1036 -39.01 -12.96 0.61
N GLN A 1037 -40.25 -13.05 0.13
CA GLN A 1037 -40.93 -11.94 -0.56
C GLN A 1037 -40.98 -10.66 0.30
N SER A 1038 -41.10 -10.79 1.63
CA SER A 1038 -41.02 -9.66 2.57
C SER A 1038 -39.65 -8.98 2.58
N GLN A 1039 -38.55 -9.74 2.56
CA GLN A 1039 -37.19 -9.18 2.50
C GLN A 1039 -36.94 -8.42 1.18
N VAL A 1040 -37.44 -8.96 0.06
CA VAL A 1040 -37.31 -8.31 -1.26
C VAL A 1040 -38.09 -6.99 -1.29
N VAL A 1041 -39.34 -6.98 -0.80
CA VAL A 1041 -40.15 -5.75 -0.75
C VAL A 1041 -39.55 -4.72 0.20
N GLU A 1042 -39.08 -5.12 1.39
CA GLU A 1042 -38.43 -4.23 2.35
C GLU A 1042 -37.15 -3.60 1.76
N PHE A 1043 -36.33 -4.40 1.08
CA PHE A 1043 -35.15 -3.91 0.37
C PHE A 1043 -35.52 -2.85 -0.68
N VAL A 1044 -36.47 -3.16 -1.57
CA VAL A 1044 -36.87 -2.26 -2.66
C VAL A 1044 -37.49 -0.97 -2.12
N VAL A 1045 -38.41 -1.03 -1.15
CA VAL A 1045 -38.97 0.17 -0.50
C VAL A 1045 -37.85 1.03 0.11
N GLY A 1046 -36.86 0.38 0.75
CA GLY A 1046 -35.70 1.07 1.30
C GLY A 1046 -34.77 1.73 0.27
N CYS A 1047 -34.80 1.33 -1.00
CA CYS A 1047 -34.05 1.97 -2.09
C CYS A 1047 -34.70 3.26 -2.59
N PHE A 1048 -36.02 3.43 -2.42
CA PHE A 1048 -36.75 4.65 -2.82
C PHE A 1048 -36.91 5.68 -1.69
N ASP A 1049 -36.34 5.44 -0.50
CA ASP A 1049 -36.35 6.43 0.59
C ASP A 1049 -35.34 7.57 0.33
N MET A 1050 -35.80 8.61 -0.34
CA MET A 1050 -35.01 9.79 -0.71
C MET A 1050 -34.42 10.58 0.48
N ARG A 1051 -34.85 10.29 1.73
CA ARG A 1051 -34.23 10.86 2.95
C ARG A 1051 -32.86 10.24 3.25
N LYS A 1052 -32.56 9.06 2.70
CA LYS A 1052 -31.24 8.44 2.79
C LYS A 1052 -30.26 9.21 1.91
N ASP A 1053 -29.26 9.84 2.52
CA ASP A 1053 -28.08 10.31 1.82
C ASP A 1053 -27.30 9.15 1.17
N LEU A 1054 -26.24 9.46 0.43
CA LEU A 1054 -25.45 8.42 -0.25
C LEU A 1054 -24.79 7.44 0.74
N ALA A 1055 -24.48 7.86 1.96
CA ALA A 1055 -23.89 6.99 2.98
C ALA A 1055 -24.92 5.97 3.53
N MET A 1056 -26.11 6.43 3.90
CA MET A 1056 -27.22 5.58 4.33
C MET A 1056 -27.72 4.67 3.20
N PHE A 1057 -27.73 5.14 1.95
CA PHE A 1057 -28.09 4.33 0.79
C PHE A 1057 -27.04 3.23 0.51
N LYS A 1058 -25.74 3.56 0.54
CA LYS A 1058 -24.66 2.56 0.49
C LYS A 1058 -24.80 1.52 1.60
N LYS A 1059 -25.06 1.94 2.84
CA LYS A 1059 -25.27 1.00 3.95
C LYS A 1059 -26.43 0.04 3.66
N HIS A 1060 -27.58 0.55 3.21
CA HIS A 1060 -28.74 -0.25 2.83
C HIS A 1060 -28.43 -1.29 1.74
N LEU A 1061 -27.70 -0.90 0.69
CA LEU A 1061 -27.24 -1.85 -0.34
C LEU A 1061 -26.24 -2.88 0.21
N ARG A 1062 -25.31 -2.46 1.08
CA ARG A 1062 -24.30 -3.34 1.67
C ARG A 1062 -24.92 -4.38 2.58
N ASP A 1063 -25.86 -3.97 3.43
CA ASP A 1063 -26.59 -4.87 4.34
C ASP A 1063 -27.40 -5.91 3.53
N PHE A 1064 -27.97 -5.53 2.37
CA PHE A 1064 -28.59 -6.47 1.44
C PHE A 1064 -27.58 -7.45 0.81
N LEU A 1065 -26.44 -6.96 0.31
CA LEU A 1065 -25.40 -7.82 -0.27
C LEU A 1065 -24.85 -8.82 0.76
N VAL A 1066 -24.58 -8.42 2.00
CA VAL A 1066 -24.11 -9.37 3.04
C VAL A 1066 -25.17 -10.42 3.39
N ASN A 1067 -26.46 -10.11 3.21
CA ASN A 1067 -27.56 -11.05 3.48
C ASN A 1067 -27.78 -12.09 2.37
N ILE A 1068 -27.31 -11.88 1.13
CA ILE A 1068 -27.35 -12.94 0.11
C ILE A 1068 -26.25 -13.98 0.38
N LYS A 1069 -26.61 -15.26 0.27
CA LYS A 1069 -25.75 -16.42 0.63
C LYS A 1069 -24.37 -16.40 -0.03
N GLU A 1070 -24.27 -15.75 -1.19
CA GLU A 1070 -23.08 -15.69 -2.02
C GLU A 1070 -21.97 -14.80 -1.45
N PHE A 1071 -22.33 -13.82 -0.62
CA PHE A 1071 -21.39 -12.88 0.01
C PHE A 1071 -21.20 -13.16 1.51
N ALA A 1072 -22.10 -13.94 2.12
CA ALA A 1072 -22.12 -14.21 3.57
C ALA A 1072 -20.94 -15.04 4.11
N GLY A 1073 -20.03 -15.52 3.26
CA GLY A 1073 -18.86 -16.32 3.64
C GLY A 1073 -17.53 -15.90 3.01
N GLU A 1074 -17.50 -14.76 2.32
CA GLU A 1074 -16.33 -14.22 1.60
C GLU A 1074 -15.78 -12.96 2.26
N ASP A 1075 -14.54 -12.59 1.93
CA ASP A 1075 -14.02 -11.26 2.24
C ASP A 1075 -14.84 -10.19 1.51
N ASN A 1076 -15.34 -9.23 2.29
CA ASN A 1076 -16.18 -8.12 1.86
C ASN A 1076 -15.49 -6.75 2.05
N ALA A 1077 -14.19 -6.73 2.34
CA ALA A 1077 -13.40 -5.51 2.54
C ALA A 1077 -13.49 -4.50 1.38
N GLU A 1078 -13.69 -4.97 0.14
CA GLU A 1078 -13.88 -4.11 -1.03
C GLU A 1078 -15.15 -3.23 -0.94
N LEU A 1079 -16.23 -3.72 -0.31
CA LEU A 1079 -17.46 -2.94 -0.11
C LEU A 1079 -17.25 -1.73 0.81
N TYR A 1080 -16.16 -1.74 1.59
CA TYR A 1080 -15.73 -0.67 2.51
C TYR A 1080 -14.54 0.15 1.96
N MET A 1081 -14.12 -0.09 0.72
CA MET A 1081 -12.88 0.49 0.16
C MET A 1081 -12.89 2.01 0.17
N GLU A 1082 -14.03 2.67 -0.13
CA GLU A 1082 -14.14 4.13 -0.04
C GLU A 1082 -13.98 4.65 1.40
N GLU A 1083 -14.61 3.99 2.37
CA GLU A 1083 -14.53 4.40 3.79
C GLU A 1083 -13.11 4.22 4.32
N ARG A 1084 -12.41 3.16 3.88
CA ARG A 1084 -10.97 2.97 4.14
C ARG A 1084 -10.13 4.05 3.46
N MET A 1085 -10.29 4.27 2.16
CA MET A 1085 -9.52 5.27 1.40
C MET A 1085 -9.75 6.70 1.89
N ALA A 1086 -10.98 7.08 2.25
CA ALA A 1086 -11.28 8.39 2.81
C ALA A 1086 -10.64 8.59 4.18
N LYS A 1087 -10.68 7.56 5.04
CA LYS A 1087 -9.99 7.56 6.34
C LYS A 1087 -8.47 7.65 6.17
N THR A 1088 -7.88 6.85 5.28
CA THR A 1088 -6.45 6.88 4.96
C THR A 1088 -6.04 8.23 4.40
N LYS A 1089 -6.78 8.80 3.44
CA LYS A 1089 -6.47 10.12 2.86
C LYS A 1089 -6.57 11.25 3.89
N LEU A 1090 -7.56 11.21 4.79
CA LEU A 1090 -7.66 12.17 5.88
C LEU A 1090 -6.46 12.03 6.84
N GLN A 1091 -6.11 10.80 7.23
CA GLN A 1091 -4.94 10.51 8.05
C GLN A 1091 -3.62 10.96 7.38
N GLU A 1092 -3.47 10.76 6.07
CA GLU A 1092 -2.33 11.24 5.27
C GLU A 1092 -2.26 12.77 5.24
N GLN A 1093 -3.40 13.46 5.10
CA GLN A 1093 -3.45 14.92 5.11
C GLN A 1093 -3.13 15.50 6.50
N GLU A 1094 -3.68 14.92 7.57
CA GLU A 1094 -3.37 15.28 8.95
C GLU A 1094 -1.89 15.03 9.29
N LEU A 1095 -1.35 13.89 8.85
CA LEU A 1095 0.04 13.50 9.03
C LEU A 1095 1.01 14.38 8.22
N LEU A 1096 0.65 14.76 6.98
CA LEU A 1096 1.42 15.71 6.18
C LEU A 1096 1.41 17.11 6.82
N ALA A 1097 0.27 17.60 7.30
CA ALA A 1097 0.18 18.87 8.01
C ALA A 1097 1.03 18.85 9.30
N ALA A 1098 0.98 17.76 10.06
CA ALA A 1098 1.84 17.56 11.23
C ALA A 1098 3.34 17.53 10.89
N LYS A 1099 3.72 16.92 9.75
CA LYS A 1099 5.10 16.92 9.26
C LYS A 1099 5.57 18.30 8.81
N LEU A 1100 4.73 19.05 8.09
CA LEU A 1100 5.04 20.43 7.67
C LEU A 1100 5.25 21.38 8.87
N ALA A 1101 4.62 21.12 10.01
CA ALA A 1101 4.83 21.87 11.26
C ALA A 1101 6.20 21.60 11.95
N VAL A 1102 7.03 20.71 11.41
CA VAL A 1102 8.36 20.36 11.91
C VAL A 1102 9.40 20.57 10.80
N PRO A 1103 10.25 21.60 10.90
CA PRO A 1103 11.30 21.83 9.91
C PRO A 1103 12.19 20.59 9.72
N GLY A 1104 12.29 20.12 8.48
CA GLY A 1104 13.13 18.97 8.09
C GLY A 1104 12.40 17.64 7.91
N LEU A 1105 11.20 17.43 8.49
CA LEU A 1105 10.48 16.15 8.25
C LEU A 1105 10.04 16.00 6.79
N VAL A 1106 9.57 17.08 6.16
CA VAL A 1106 9.31 17.10 4.72
C VAL A 1106 10.57 17.55 3.98
N GLN A 1107 11.10 16.67 3.14
CA GLN A 1107 12.29 16.91 2.31
C GLN A 1107 12.08 18.06 1.32
N ALA A 1108 13.16 18.71 0.88
CA ALA A 1108 13.08 19.91 0.03
C ALA A 1108 12.56 19.67 -1.40
N ASN A 1109 12.54 18.42 -1.87
CA ASN A 1109 11.88 17.96 -3.09
C ASN A 1109 10.34 17.89 -2.94
N GLU A 1110 9.86 17.34 -1.82
CA GLU A 1110 8.44 17.08 -1.53
C GLU A 1110 7.66 18.35 -1.13
N ARG A 1111 8.34 19.40 -0.68
CA ARG A 1111 7.70 20.72 -0.49
C ARG A 1111 7.29 21.30 -1.84
N GLN A 1112 6.07 21.85 -1.88
CA GLN A 1112 5.63 22.75 -2.95
C GLN A 1112 6.68 23.87 -3.13
N ASP A 1113 6.91 24.30 -4.37
CA ASP A 1113 7.92 25.29 -4.67
C ASP A 1113 7.57 26.62 -3.99
N GLU A 1114 8.32 26.98 -2.95
CA GLU A 1114 8.27 28.28 -2.25
C GLU A 1114 8.45 29.50 -3.19
N MET A 1115 8.79 29.26 -4.47
CA MET A 1115 8.90 30.29 -5.51
C MET A 1115 7.64 30.48 -6.36
N ASP A 1116 6.59 29.68 -6.17
CA ASP A 1116 5.29 29.93 -6.80
C ASP A 1116 4.42 30.90 -5.95
N GLU A 1117 4.83 31.17 -4.70
CA GLU A 1117 4.23 32.16 -3.77
C GLU A 1117 4.97 33.52 -3.74
N LEU A 1118 6.06 33.68 -4.52
CA LEU A 1118 6.93 34.87 -4.60
C LEU A 1118 7.21 35.26 -6.05
#